data_AF-A0A8H7GBZ0-F1
#
_entry.id   AF-A0A8H7GBZ0-F1
#
_cell.length_a   1.000
_cell.length_b   1.000
_cell.length_c   1.000
_cell.angle_alpha   90.00
_cell.angle_beta   90.00
_cell.angle_gamma   90.00
#
_symmetry.space_group_name_H-M   'P 1'
#
loop_
_entity.id
_entity.type
_entity.pdbx_description
1 polymer ?
#
loop_
_entity_poly.entity_id
_entity_poly.type
_entity_poly.pdbx_seq_one_letter_code
_entity_poly.pdbx_strand_id
1 'polypeptide(L)'
;MSRSGLARVTAVARSNFATIERDGLHIKSTKYGEHLGWKPDRSDRAYSHVVLTIKALPDVTPTSTLLAPLLEAPYADRFDQPTYVFLQNGLNVEADLYKTLLSLEKGQPKIISAAVAIITNMRGYNVVEHILNIDHTSMGMYLPGVVYDSTPAPPELEKFHNMLIKGGTRSTIVPSIYAVKFAKNCWNITWSTLATLTSYTVSSLWRPPPKDGEVYENGVYLSESTREQVEKYTIPNMRAVLEEAISVARAMGIPDQPAPRGIPSSYVDSTVEMTAGMYVRPDNNHRPSMLVDADEGRPMEVEVIVGSVLTDHEHLPAFPTEQYCYHSVCRKHLSMSRRSMAVPVKDVLVVGFGAVGSIYSLVLKRSNLVRVTAVARSNYTAVQRDGLHIKSTRYGEHIGWRPDRLCNSVASAADRSYSHVLLTTKALPDVIRTSSLLAPLLAPPYSDKYEQPTYVFLQNGLNVEADLYNALETLGKGSPKIISTAVYIGTNMIGDNLVEHGIGLYQDRMSIGVYQPSPANDSSPAPSYLNDFHEMLLKGGADSTIVPSIYYLKFAKNFWNIAWSSVTTLTGYPLPSLWRPPPKDGEMYESGVYVSESTKEAVDKYTLPNMRAVLEEALAVGRSIIAPCDSHPNPFEITGRALGIPDLPSPDGIPSSFVDYTISTTAALHTVASSNHRPSMLVDAEQGRPIEVEVILGEVVREARKLGVPVPLFRKRIEMLYSLLIVVQNQTLRKMDMRSNDQK
;
A
#
# COMPACT_ATOMS: atom_id res chain seq x y z
N MET A 1 17.69 -27.69 -27.94
CA MET A 1 19.11 -27.98 -27.60
C MET A 1 19.40 -29.48 -27.56
N SER A 2 18.77 -30.31 -26.73
CA SER A 2 19.05 -31.77 -26.66
C SER A 2 18.97 -32.48 -28.03
N ARG A 3 17.96 -32.17 -28.86
CA ARG A 3 17.82 -32.70 -30.24
C ARG A 3 19.00 -32.41 -31.18
N SER A 4 19.82 -31.39 -30.89
CA SER A 4 20.97 -31.04 -31.73
C SER A 4 22.10 -32.09 -31.67
N GLY A 5 22.10 -32.95 -30.66
CA GLY A 5 23.24 -33.84 -30.34
C GLY A 5 24.48 -33.10 -29.83
N LEU A 6 24.47 -31.76 -29.81
CA LEU A 6 25.60 -30.94 -29.36
C LEU A 6 25.58 -30.64 -27.85
N ALA A 7 24.45 -30.88 -27.18
CA ALA A 7 24.27 -30.53 -25.78
C ALA A 7 23.53 -31.63 -25.00
N ARG A 8 24.05 -31.96 -23.82
CA ARG A 8 23.31 -32.65 -22.76
C ARG A 8 22.69 -31.61 -21.86
N VAL A 9 21.40 -31.74 -21.55
CA VAL A 9 20.64 -30.68 -20.86
C VAL A 9 20.18 -31.18 -19.51
N THR A 10 20.78 -30.65 -18.45
CA THR A 10 20.27 -30.79 -17.07
C THR A 10 19.39 -29.59 -16.76
N ALA A 11 18.21 -29.83 -16.18
CA ALA A 11 17.25 -28.79 -15.86
C ALA A 11 16.91 -28.82 -14.37
N VAL A 12 16.77 -27.63 -13.78
CA VAL A 12 16.29 -27.44 -12.42
C VAL A 12 14.90 -26.82 -12.52
N ALA A 13 13.96 -27.36 -11.75
CA ALA A 13 12.58 -26.90 -11.72
C ALA A 13 12.19 -26.58 -10.27
N ARG A 14 11.38 -25.53 -10.05
CA ARG A 14 11.01 -25.09 -8.71
C ARG A 14 9.79 -25.86 -8.18
N SER A 15 8.64 -25.69 -8.83
CA SER A 15 7.34 -26.18 -8.31
C SER A 15 6.86 -27.49 -8.94
N ASN A 16 7.38 -27.86 -10.12
CA ASN A 16 6.95 -29.04 -10.86
C ASN A 16 8.03 -30.13 -11.00
N PHE A 17 9.12 -30.02 -10.23
CA PHE A 17 10.25 -30.95 -10.29
C PHE A 17 9.81 -32.41 -10.08
N ALA A 18 9.04 -32.69 -9.02
CA ALA A 18 8.59 -34.05 -8.71
C ALA A 18 7.73 -34.66 -9.84
N THR A 19 6.86 -33.86 -10.46
CA THR A 19 6.03 -34.32 -11.58
C THR A 19 6.86 -34.57 -12.83
N ILE A 20 7.80 -33.67 -13.17
CA ILE A 20 8.69 -33.86 -14.32
C ILE A 20 9.63 -35.06 -14.09
N GLU A 21 10.10 -35.26 -12.86
CA GLU A 21 10.95 -36.40 -12.50
C GLU A 21 10.20 -37.72 -12.68
N ARG A 22 8.93 -37.79 -12.24
CA ARG A 22 8.09 -38.98 -12.35
C ARG A 22 7.65 -39.22 -13.80
N ASP A 23 6.99 -38.24 -14.41
CA ASP A 23 6.21 -38.40 -15.64
C ASP A 23 6.92 -37.87 -16.89
N GLY A 24 7.97 -37.07 -16.73
CA GLY A 24 8.61 -36.34 -17.84
C GLY A 24 7.75 -35.19 -18.36
N LEU A 25 8.34 -34.39 -19.26
CA LEU A 25 7.66 -33.30 -19.96
C LEU A 25 6.96 -33.82 -21.21
N HIS A 26 5.71 -33.40 -21.38
CA HIS A 26 4.90 -33.65 -22.56
C HIS A 26 4.88 -32.38 -23.41
N ILE A 27 5.63 -32.37 -24.51
CA ILE A 27 5.74 -31.20 -25.38
C ILE A 27 4.84 -31.42 -26.59
N LYS A 28 3.79 -30.60 -26.72
CA LYS A 28 2.91 -30.55 -27.89
C LYS A 28 3.31 -29.39 -28.77
N SER A 29 3.82 -29.69 -29.96
CA SER A 29 4.17 -28.65 -30.92
C SER A 29 3.87 -29.08 -32.34
N THR A 30 3.15 -28.23 -33.07
CA THR A 30 2.98 -28.37 -34.52
C THR A 30 4.30 -28.19 -35.28
N LYS A 31 5.26 -27.42 -34.72
CA LYS A 31 6.59 -27.22 -35.31
C LYS A 31 7.57 -28.35 -34.97
N TYR A 32 7.62 -28.75 -33.69
CA TYR A 32 8.63 -29.70 -33.22
C TYR A 32 8.15 -31.16 -33.11
N GLY A 33 6.87 -31.41 -33.37
CA GLY A 33 6.19 -32.67 -33.10
C GLY A 33 5.75 -32.80 -31.64
N GLU A 34 5.02 -33.87 -31.36
CA GLU A 34 4.63 -34.24 -29.99
C GLU A 34 5.70 -35.13 -29.36
N HIS A 35 6.11 -34.82 -28.14
CA HIS A 35 7.09 -35.58 -27.36
C HIS A 35 6.48 -35.93 -26.01
N LEU A 36 6.36 -37.21 -25.71
CA LEU A 36 5.79 -37.70 -24.45
C LEU A 36 6.91 -38.13 -23.50
N GLY A 37 6.80 -37.70 -22.24
CA GLY A 37 7.71 -38.11 -21.16
C GLY A 37 9.19 -37.72 -21.35
N TRP A 38 9.49 -36.64 -22.07
CA TRP A 38 10.89 -36.19 -22.23
C TRP A 38 11.48 -35.78 -20.88
N LYS A 39 12.63 -36.36 -20.51
CA LYS A 39 13.33 -36.05 -19.26
C LYS A 39 14.68 -35.37 -19.54
N PRO A 40 15.05 -34.35 -18.76
CA PRO A 40 16.40 -33.78 -18.82
C PRO A 40 17.44 -34.79 -18.33
N ASP A 41 18.67 -34.64 -18.82
CA ASP A 41 19.82 -35.42 -18.37
C ASP A 41 20.16 -35.09 -16.90
N ARG A 42 20.74 -36.06 -16.18
CA ARG A 42 21.41 -35.83 -14.89
C ARG A 42 22.91 -35.90 -15.07
N SER A 43 23.63 -34.92 -14.52
CA SER A 43 25.08 -34.86 -14.64
C SER A 43 25.67 -34.09 -13.46
N ASP A 44 26.65 -34.70 -12.80
CA ASP A 44 27.48 -34.06 -11.77
C ASP A 44 28.74 -33.41 -12.38
N ARG A 45 28.76 -33.22 -13.69
CA ARG A 45 29.86 -32.58 -14.44
C ARG A 45 29.71 -31.07 -14.46
N ALA A 46 30.83 -30.38 -14.68
CA ALA A 46 30.87 -28.94 -14.91
C ALA A 46 29.90 -28.52 -16.03
N TYR A 47 29.14 -27.47 -15.80
CA TYR A 47 28.31 -26.85 -16.82
C TYR A 47 29.15 -25.95 -17.72
N SER A 48 28.99 -26.08 -19.04
CA SER A 48 29.60 -25.10 -19.98
C SER A 48 28.74 -23.85 -20.16
N HIS A 49 27.42 -24.01 -20.04
CA HIS A 49 26.44 -22.94 -20.13
C HIS A 49 25.41 -23.09 -19.02
N VAL A 50 25.03 -21.98 -18.40
CA VAL A 50 23.91 -21.90 -17.45
C VAL A 50 22.84 -21.03 -18.07
N VAL A 51 21.68 -21.61 -18.37
CA VAL A 51 20.60 -20.93 -19.11
C VAL A 51 19.48 -20.57 -18.15
N LEU A 52 19.21 -19.27 -18.01
CA LEU A 52 18.14 -18.72 -17.18
C LEU A 52 16.88 -18.53 -18.03
N THR A 53 15.88 -19.36 -17.79
CA THR A 53 14.56 -19.33 -18.45
C THR A 53 13.41 -19.04 -17.48
N ILE A 54 13.74 -18.65 -16.25
CA ILE A 54 12.76 -18.26 -15.23
C ILE A 54 12.35 -16.80 -15.39
N LYS A 55 11.32 -16.36 -14.68
CA LYS A 55 10.96 -14.93 -14.63
C LYS A 55 12.02 -14.14 -13.89
N ALA A 56 12.36 -12.95 -14.40
CA ALA A 56 13.29 -12.07 -13.72
C ALA A 56 12.53 -11.25 -12.66
N LEU A 57 12.74 -11.61 -11.39
CA LEU A 57 12.07 -11.03 -10.21
C LEU A 57 13.12 -10.56 -9.21
N PRO A 58 13.90 -9.50 -9.54
CA PRO A 58 15.02 -9.05 -8.71
C PRO A 58 14.60 -8.59 -7.31
N ASP A 59 13.35 -8.15 -7.18
CA ASP A 59 12.66 -7.79 -5.92
C ASP A 59 12.31 -8.99 -5.04
N VAL A 60 12.18 -10.19 -5.63
CA VAL A 60 11.85 -11.43 -4.92
C VAL A 60 13.09 -12.28 -4.65
N THR A 61 13.92 -12.49 -5.67
CA THR A 61 15.13 -13.29 -5.57
C THR A 61 16.14 -12.79 -6.61
N PRO A 62 17.17 -12.03 -6.19
CA PRO A 62 18.25 -11.64 -7.09
C PRO A 62 18.87 -12.84 -7.79
N THR A 63 19.28 -12.66 -9.05
CA THR A 63 19.85 -13.73 -9.88
C THR A 63 21.14 -14.29 -9.28
N SER A 64 21.97 -13.42 -8.71
CA SER A 64 23.18 -13.74 -7.96
C SER A 64 22.88 -14.68 -6.78
N THR A 65 21.81 -14.40 -6.03
CA THR A 65 21.36 -15.25 -4.91
C THR A 65 20.89 -16.62 -5.39
N LEU A 66 20.14 -16.67 -6.50
CA LEU A 66 19.69 -17.92 -7.09
C LEU A 66 20.87 -18.80 -7.54
N LEU A 67 21.92 -18.16 -8.05
CA LEU A 67 23.10 -18.85 -8.59
C LEU A 67 24.24 -18.99 -7.58
N ALA A 68 24.08 -18.56 -6.34
CA ALA A 68 25.10 -18.65 -5.29
C ALA A 68 25.80 -20.03 -5.21
N PRO A 69 25.08 -21.18 -5.31
CA PRO A 69 25.73 -22.50 -5.29
C PRO A 69 26.72 -22.77 -6.45
N LEU A 70 26.64 -22.01 -7.55
CA LEU A 70 27.57 -22.09 -8.68
C LEU A 70 28.65 -20.99 -8.63
N LEU A 71 28.43 -19.94 -7.83
CA LEU A 71 29.34 -18.80 -7.69
C LEU A 71 30.32 -18.97 -6.52
N GLU A 72 29.98 -19.81 -5.54
CA GLU A 72 30.72 -20.00 -4.30
C GLU A 72 31.38 -21.38 -4.19
N ALA A 73 32.23 -21.55 -3.18
CA ALA A 73 32.83 -22.83 -2.82
C ALA A 73 31.75 -23.84 -2.38
N PRO A 74 31.88 -25.15 -2.71
CA PRO A 74 33.04 -25.77 -3.36
C PRO A 74 32.97 -25.80 -4.90
N TYR A 75 31.86 -25.38 -5.52
CA TYR A 75 31.71 -25.50 -6.97
C TYR A 75 32.70 -24.59 -7.71
N ALA A 76 32.78 -23.33 -7.28
CA ALA A 76 33.62 -22.32 -7.91
C ALA A 76 35.13 -22.57 -7.75
N ASP A 77 35.52 -23.43 -6.81
CA ASP A 77 36.92 -23.86 -6.62
C ASP A 77 37.27 -25.05 -7.52
N ARG A 78 36.26 -25.82 -7.94
CA ARG A 78 36.42 -27.07 -8.67
C ARG A 78 36.31 -26.88 -10.19
N PHE A 79 35.57 -25.88 -10.65
CA PHE A 79 35.22 -25.72 -12.05
C PHE A 79 35.35 -24.27 -12.54
N ASP A 80 35.69 -24.11 -13.81
CA ASP A 80 35.70 -22.81 -14.49
C ASP A 80 34.30 -22.19 -14.55
N GLN A 81 34.24 -20.86 -14.61
CA GLN A 81 32.96 -20.16 -14.76
C GLN A 81 32.28 -20.52 -16.09
N PRO A 82 30.99 -20.90 -16.07
CA PRO A 82 30.22 -21.16 -17.28
C PRO A 82 29.87 -19.87 -18.02
N THR A 83 29.46 -20.00 -19.27
CA THR A 83 28.78 -18.91 -19.98
C THR A 83 27.33 -18.82 -19.48
N TYR A 84 26.93 -17.67 -18.94
CA TYR A 84 25.57 -17.45 -18.46
C TYR A 84 24.69 -16.90 -19.59
N VAL A 85 23.52 -17.49 -19.78
CA VAL A 85 22.61 -17.15 -20.88
C VAL A 85 21.25 -16.72 -20.34
N PHE A 86 20.85 -15.49 -20.60
CA PHE A 86 19.59 -14.91 -20.13
C PHE A 86 18.53 -14.98 -21.24
N LEU A 87 17.58 -15.89 -21.06
CA LEU A 87 16.40 -16.05 -21.91
C LEU A 87 15.15 -15.53 -21.16
N GLN A 88 15.22 -14.29 -20.67
CA GLN A 88 14.20 -13.68 -19.79
C GLN A 88 13.60 -12.41 -20.43
N ASN A 89 12.38 -12.05 -20.03
CA ASN A 89 11.77 -10.78 -20.44
C ASN A 89 12.30 -9.61 -19.60
N GLY A 90 12.10 -8.39 -20.10
CA GLY A 90 12.49 -7.17 -19.40
C GLY A 90 13.91 -6.70 -19.70
N LEU A 91 14.23 -5.54 -19.14
CA LEU A 91 15.50 -4.84 -19.23
C LEU A 91 16.33 -5.09 -17.98
N ASN A 92 17.65 -4.93 -18.13
CA ASN A 92 18.64 -4.95 -17.06
C ASN A 92 18.68 -6.22 -16.17
N VAL A 93 18.05 -7.31 -16.59
CA VAL A 93 17.98 -8.59 -15.85
C VAL A 93 19.36 -9.21 -15.60
N GLU A 94 20.35 -8.85 -16.39
CA GLU A 94 21.72 -9.34 -16.33
C GLU A 94 22.59 -8.63 -15.27
N ALA A 95 22.24 -7.39 -14.88
CA ALA A 95 23.16 -6.49 -14.19
C ALA A 95 23.63 -6.98 -12.82
N ASP A 96 22.73 -7.56 -12.04
CA ASP A 96 23.03 -8.12 -10.71
C ASP A 96 24.10 -9.23 -10.79
N LEU A 97 23.92 -10.19 -11.70
CA LEU A 97 24.90 -11.25 -11.91
C LEU A 97 26.21 -10.69 -12.48
N TYR A 98 26.15 -9.74 -13.41
CA TYR A 98 27.34 -9.13 -13.99
C TYR A 98 28.22 -8.47 -12.93
N LYS A 99 27.63 -7.65 -12.04
CA LYS A 99 28.34 -7.01 -10.92
C LYS A 99 28.96 -8.05 -9.97
N THR A 100 28.20 -9.10 -9.67
CA THR A 100 28.68 -10.19 -8.81
C THR A 100 29.87 -10.92 -9.43
N LEU A 101 29.79 -11.29 -10.71
CA LEU A 101 30.88 -11.97 -11.42
C LEU A 101 32.14 -11.11 -11.52
N LEU A 102 32.01 -9.79 -11.72
CA LEU A 102 33.14 -8.88 -11.68
C LEU A 102 33.83 -8.88 -10.30
N SER A 103 33.05 -8.90 -9.21
CA SER A 103 33.61 -8.88 -7.85
C SER A 103 34.39 -10.15 -7.48
N LEU A 104 34.18 -11.25 -8.21
CA LEU A 104 34.92 -12.50 -8.01
C LEU A 104 36.31 -12.49 -8.63
N GLU A 105 36.67 -11.47 -9.43
CA GLU A 105 37.99 -11.30 -10.08
C GLU A 105 38.45 -12.50 -10.93
N LYS A 106 37.53 -13.37 -11.38
CA LYS A 106 37.82 -14.57 -12.21
C LYS A 106 37.86 -14.30 -13.72
N GLY A 107 38.14 -13.06 -14.12
CA GLY A 107 38.16 -12.61 -15.51
C GLY A 107 36.85 -11.95 -15.97
N GLN A 108 36.75 -11.66 -17.26
CA GLN A 108 35.60 -10.95 -17.82
C GLN A 108 34.33 -11.83 -17.80
N PRO A 109 33.20 -11.34 -17.24
CA PRO A 109 31.96 -12.10 -17.21
C PRO A 109 31.48 -12.49 -18.61
N LYS A 110 31.22 -13.78 -18.82
CA LYS A 110 30.67 -14.30 -20.08
C LYS A 110 29.15 -14.38 -20.00
N ILE A 111 28.48 -13.30 -20.37
CA ILE A 111 27.00 -13.22 -20.35
C ILE A 111 26.45 -13.03 -21.76
N ILE A 112 25.60 -13.96 -22.18
CA ILE A 112 24.77 -13.85 -23.38
C ILE A 112 23.39 -13.37 -22.94
N SER A 113 22.93 -12.27 -23.51
CA SER A 113 21.56 -11.79 -23.37
C SER A 113 20.74 -12.16 -24.60
N ALA A 114 19.43 -12.35 -24.43
CA ALA A 114 18.55 -12.69 -25.54
C ALA A 114 17.16 -12.06 -25.44
N ALA A 115 16.60 -11.72 -26.60
CA ALA A 115 15.18 -11.40 -26.77
C ALA A 115 14.50 -12.62 -27.40
N VAL A 116 13.73 -13.34 -26.59
CA VAL A 116 13.04 -14.57 -27.01
C VAL A 116 11.59 -14.26 -27.40
N ALA A 117 11.20 -14.57 -28.63
CA ALA A 117 9.82 -14.59 -29.08
C ALA A 117 9.39 -16.05 -29.27
N ILE A 118 8.88 -16.67 -28.20
CA ILE A 118 8.29 -18.00 -28.22
C ILE A 118 6.96 -17.98 -27.48
N ILE A 119 5.89 -18.49 -28.10
CA ILE A 119 4.55 -18.47 -27.50
C ILE A 119 4.23 -19.88 -27.03
N THR A 120 4.28 -20.09 -25.72
CA THR A 120 4.02 -21.40 -25.10
C THR A 120 3.11 -21.26 -23.90
N ASN A 121 2.26 -22.26 -23.67
CA ASN A 121 1.49 -22.41 -22.44
C ASN A 121 1.92 -23.68 -21.72
N MET A 122 2.09 -23.60 -20.40
CA MET A 122 2.19 -24.78 -19.55
C MET A 122 0.77 -25.16 -19.09
N ARG A 123 0.29 -26.36 -19.44
CA ARG A 123 -0.94 -26.94 -18.87
C ARG A 123 -0.59 -27.94 -17.79
N GLY A 124 -1.21 -27.78 -16.62
CA GLY A 124 -0.86 -28.57 -15.44
C GLY A 124 0.60 -28.38 -15.05
N TYR A 125 1.28 -29.46 -14.66
CA TYR A 125 2.66 -29.39 -14.16
C TYR A 125 3.72 -29.86 -15.17
N ASN A 126 3.34 -30.53 -16.26
CA ASN A 126 4.29 -31.14 -17.18
C ASN A 126 3.91 -31.10 -18.67
N VAL A 127 2.83 -30.43 -19.08
CA VAL A 127 2.44 -30.34 -20.49
C VAL A 127 2.78 -28.95 -21.03
N VAL A 128 3.64 -28.88 -22.05
CA VAL A 128 4.01 -27.64 -22.74
C VAL A 128 3.35 -27.63 -24.11
N GLU A 129 2.53 -26.63 -24.39
CA GLU A 129 1.91 -26.41 -25.70
C GLU A 129 2.59 -25.23 -26.41
N HIS A 130 3.16 -25.47 -27.58
CA HIS A 130 3.68 -24.43 -28.46
C HIS A 130 2.55 -23.93 -29.37
N ILE A 131 2.29 -22.63 -29.32
CA ILE A 131 1.14 -21.99 -29.95
C ILE A 131 1.64 -21.08 -31.09
N LEU A 132 0.87 -20.99 -32.18
CA LEU A 132 1.09 -20.10 -33.33
C LEU A 132 2.37 -20.37 -34.16
N ASN A 133 3.16 -21.41 -33.87
CA ASN A 133 4.44 -21.71 -34.55
C ASN A 133 5.44 -20.53 -34.58
N ILE A 134 5.35 -19.63 -33.59
CA ILE A 134 6.24 -18.48 -33.45
C ILE A 134 7.36 -18.84 -32.48
N ASP A 135 8.57 -18.87 -33.02
CA ASP A 135 9.81 -19.15 -32.30
C ASP A 135 10.98 -18.42 -32.98
N HIS A 136 11.46 -17.35 -32.35
CA HIS A 136 12.67 -16.65 -32.78
C HIS A 136 13.43 -16.13 -31.57
N THR A 137 14.75 -16.18 -31.61
CA THR A 137 15.61 -15.69 -30.51
C THR A 137 16.74 -14.85 -31.07
N SER A 138 16.66 -13.54 -30.84
CA SER A 138 17.77 -12.63 -31.07
C SER A 138 18.70 -12.66 -29.85
N MET A 139 20.01 -12.74 -30.05
CA MET A 139 20.99 -12.81 -28.95
C MET A 139 22.25 -12.01 -29.25
N GLY A 140 22.92 -11.58 -28.19
CA GLY A 140 24.20 -10.90 -28.25
C GLY A 140 24.92 -10.99 -26.90
N MET A 141 26.18 -10.58 -26.86
CA MET A 141 26.89 -10.44 -25.58
C MET A 141 26.31 -9.28 -24.78
N TYR A 142 26.15 -9.48 -23.48
CA TYR A 142 25.78 -8.41 -22.56
C TYR A 142 27.02 -7.64 -22.11
N LEU A 143 26.98 -6.32 -22.25
CA LEU A 143 27.91 -5.37 -21.65
C LEU A 143 27.09 -4.20 -21.09
N PRO A 144 27.26 -3.82 -19.82
CA PRO A 144 26.49 -2.72 -19.24
C PRO A 144 26.77 -1.39 -19.96
N GLY A 145 25.71 -0.62 -20.24
CA GLY A 145 25.82 0.76 -20.71
C GLY A 145 26.43 0.96 -22.11
N VAL A 146 26.63 -0.11 -22.89
CA VAL A 146 27.26 0.00 -24.21
C VAL A 146 26.42 -0.71 -25.27
N VAL A 147 26.12 0.02 -26.37
CA VAL A 147 25.69 -0.58 -27.64
C VAL A 147 26.92 -1.30 -28.22
N TYR A 148 27.05 -2.58 -27.91
CA TYR A 148 28.12 -3.39 -28.48
C TYR A 148 27.82 -3.65 -29.97
N ASP A 149 28.86 -3.71 -30.80
CA ASP A 149 28.77 -4.28 -32.15
C ASP A 149 29.59 -5.57 -32.13
N SER A 150 28.90 -6.70 -32.00
CA SER A 150 29.54 -8.02 -31.82
C SER A 150 30.05 -8.62 -33.13
N THR A 151 30.79 -7.86 -33.94
CA THR A 151 31.26 -8.34 -35.24
C THR A 151 32.79 -8.43 -35.28
N PRO A 152 33.39 -9.64 -35.40
CA PRO A 152 32.76 -10.96 -35.44
C PRO A 152 32.24 -11.41 -34.06
N ALA A 153 31.27 -12.33 -34.08
CA ALA A 153 30.64 -12.82 -32.86
C ALA A 153 31.63 -13.64 -32.01
N PRO A 154 31.66 -13.45 -30.68
CA PRO A 154 32.53 -14.26 -29.83
C PRO A 154 32.21 -15.76 -29.93
N PRO A 155 33.21 -16.66 -29.84
CA PRO A 155 33.01 -18.10 -30.04
C PRO A 155 31.94 -18.73 -29.14
N GLU A 156 31.82 -18.26 -27.90
CA GLU A 156 30.80 -18.71 -26.93
C GLU A 156 29.38 -18.41 -27.43
N LEU A 157 29.17 -17.22 -28.00
CA LEU A 157 27.89 -16.77 -28.57
C LEU A 157 27.53 -17.60 -29.81
N GLU A 158 28.48 -17.80 -30.73
CA GLU A 158 28.27 -18.64 -31.91
C GLU A 158 27.96 -20.08 -31.55
N LYS A 159 28.65 -20.63 -30.54
CA LYS A 159 28.41 -21.99 -30.04
C LYS A 159 26.99 -22.13 -29.51
N PHE A 160 26.51 -21.21 -28.69
CA PHE A 160 25.16 -21.25 -28.16
C PHE A 160 24.10 -21.08 -29.27
N HIS A 161 24.31 -20.12 -30.18
CA HIS A 161 23.47 -19.91 -31.36
C HIS A 161 23.32 -21.19 -32.19
N ASN A 162 24.43 -21.89 -32.48
CA ASN A 162 24.44 -23.13 -33.25
C ASN A 162 23.69 -24.29 -32.55
N MET A 163 23.75 -24.38 -31.22
CA MET A 163 22.96 -25.37 -30.44
C MET A 163 21.45 -25.14 -30.57
N LEU A 164 21.02 -23.88 -30.69
CA LEU A 164 19.62 -23.51 -30.90
C LEU A 164 19.16 -23.79 -32.33
N ILE A 165 19.92 -23.36 -33.34
CA ILE A 165 19.60 -23.62 -34.76
C ILE A 165 19.52 -25.12 -35.05
N LYS A 166 20.54 -25.91 -34.67
CA LYS A 166 20.50 -27.37 -34.82
C LYS A 166 19.43 -28.05 -33.97
N GLY A 167 18.98 -27.38 -32.91
CA GLY A 167 17.84 -27.80 -32.10
C GLY A 167 16.48 -27.57 -32.78
N GLY A 168 16.42 -26.86 -33.91
CA GLY A 168 15.22 -26.60 -34.70
C GLY A 168 14.57 -25.23 -34.49
N THR A 169 15.10 -24.38 -33.60
CA THR A 169 14.58 -23.01 -33.40
C THR A 169 15.21 -22.03 -34.38
N ARG A 170 14.54 -20.90 -34.66
CA ARG A 170 15.18 -19.77 -35.34
C ARG A 170 15.93 -18.93 -34.32
N SER A 171 17.14 -18.50 -34.67
CA SER A 171 17.95 -17.61 -33.87
C SER A 171 18.72 -16.65 -34.75
N THR A 172 19.05 -15.47 -34.24
CA THR A 172 19.87 -14.47 -34.93
C THR A 172 20.84 -13.86 -33.94
N ILE A 173 22.12 -13.79 -34.31
CA ILE A 173 23.08 -12.98 -33.57
C ILE A 173 22.90 -11.54 -34.03
N VAL A 174 22.69 -10.62 -33.09
CA VAL A 174 22.45 -9.21 -33.37
C VAL A 174 23.62 -8.37 -32.88
N PRO A 175 23.95 -7.25 -33.55
CA PRO A 175 25.02 -6.37 -33.10
C PRO A 175 24.71 -5.85 -31.70
N SER A 176 23.53 -5.25 -31.51
CA SER A 176 23.07 -4.72 -30.22
C SER A 176 21.88 -5.51 -29.69
N ILE A 177 22.13 -6.39 -28.73
CA ILE A 177 21.04 -7.08 -28.02
C ILE A 177 20.22 -6.12 -27.17
N TYR A 178 20.85 -5.05 -26.67
CA TYR A 178 20.21 -4.05 -25.84
C TYR A 178 19.07 -3.33 -26.58
N ALA A 179 19.32 -2.87 -27.81
CA ALA A 179 18.30 -2.23 -28.65
C ALA A 179 17.13 -3.17 -28.96
N VAL A 180 17.42 -4.45 -29.24
CA VAL A 180 16.38 -5.45 -29.55
C VAL A 180 15.53 -5.79 -28.32
N LYS A 181 16.14 -5.93 -27.14
CA LYS A 181 15.40 -6.14 -25.89
C LYS A 181 14.55 -4.93 -25.53
N PHE A 182 15.06 -3.72 -25.73
CA PHE A 182 14.30 -2.49 -25.48
C PHE A 182 13.11 -2.37 -26.42
N ALA A 183 13.28 -2.61 -27.72
CA ALA A 183 12.18 -2.62 -28.69
C ALA A 183 11.07 -3.61 -28.28
N LYS A 184 11.45 -4.84 -27.92
CA LYS A 184 10.52 -5.85 -27.42
C LYS A 184 9.84 -5.38 -26.12
N ASN A 185 10.59 -4.73 -25.24
CA ASN A 185 10.07 -4.27 -23.96
C ASN A 185 9.08 -3.10 -24.09
N CYS A 186 9.23 -2.22 -25.10
CA CYS A 186 8.22 -1.21 -25.43
C CYS A 186 6.83 -1.83 -25.62
N TRP A 187 6.74 -2.96 -26.33
CA TRP A 187 5.48 -3.68 -26.49
C TRP A 187 4.92 -4.17 -25.13
N ASN A 188 5.77 -4.69 -24.25
CA ASN A 188 5.36 -5.17 -22.93
C ASN A 188 4.90 -4.02 -22.02
N ILE A 189 5.64 -2.90 -21.96
CA ILE A 189 5.30 -1.72 -21.16
C ILE A 189 3.93 -1.18 -21.53
N THR A 190 3.58 -1.19 -22.80
CA THR A 190 2.28 -0.70 -23.28
C THR A 190 1.19 -1.75 -23.10
N TRP A 191 1.31 -2.89 -23.78
CA TRP A 191 0.20 -3.83 -23.91
C TRP A 191 0.10 -4.84 -22.78
N SER A 192 1.23 -5.36 -22.30
CA SER A 192 1.22 -6.26 -21.15
C SER A 192 0.72 -5.52 -19.90
N THR A 193 1.15 -4.27 -19.69
CA THR A 193 0.66 -3.40 -18.62
C THR A 193 -0.84 -3.11 -18.75
N LEU A 194 -1.32 -2.66 -19.91
CA LEU A 194 -2.74 -2.35 -20.09
C LEU A 194 -3.63 -3.57 -19.86
N ALA A 195 -3.26 -4.70 -20.47
CA ALA A 195 -3.97 -5.96 -20.30
C ALA A 195 -4.00 -6.37 -18.82
N THR A 196 -2.86 -6.25 -18.14
CA THR A 196 -2.74 -6.52 -16.70
C THR A 196 -3.62 -5.60 -15.88
N LEU A 197 -3.60 -4.28 -16.08
CA LEU A 197 -4.38 -3.31 -15.31
C LEU A 197 -5.88 -3.48 -15.49
N THR A 198 -6.32 -3.81 -16.70
CA THR A 198 -7.73 -3.93 -17.05
C THR A 198 -8.29 -5.34 -16.81
N SER A 199 -7.43 -6.35 -16.67
CA SER A 199 -7.81 -7.78 -16.66
C SER A 199 -8.48 -8.25 -17.95
N TYR A 200 -8.25 -7.54 -19.06
CA TYR A 200 -8.70 -7.95 -20.39
C TYR A 200 -7.51 -8.30 -21.30
N THR A 201 -7.75 -9.13 -22.30
CA THR A 201 -6.71 -9.53 -23.27
C THR A 201 -6.43 -8.41 -24.27
N VAL A 202 -5.28 -8.43 -24.93
CA VAL A 202 -4.98 -7.46 -26.01
C VAL A 202 -6.02 -7.56 -27.14
N SER A 203 -6.54 -8.76 -27.41
CA SER A 203 -7.60 -8.98 -28.41
C SER A 203 -8.90 -8.25 -28.08
N SER A 204 -9.20 -7.99 -26.80
CA SER A 204 -10.40 -7.24 -26.40
C SER A 204 -10.38 -5.77 -26.84
N LEU A 205 -9.22 -5.24 -27.24
CA LEU A 205 -9.07 -3.86 -27.72
C LEU A 205 -9.32 -3.71 -29.22
N TRP A 206 -9.37 -4.82 -29.97
CA TRP A 206 -9.35 -4.76 -31.43
C TRP A 206 -10.45 -5.59 -32.10
N ARG A 207 -11.01 -6.60 -31.43
CA ARG A 207 -11.97 -7.53 -32.05
C ARG A 207 -13.31 -6.85 -32.33
N PRO A 208 -13.79 -6.85 -33.60
CA PRO A 208 -15.16 -6.47 -33.91
C PRO A 208 -16.15 -7.55 -33.45
N PRO A 209 -17.47 -7.27 -33.48
CA PRO A 209 -18.48 -8.30 -33.26
C PRO A 209 -18.30 -9.49 -34.21
N PRO A 210 -18.53 -10.74 -33.75
CA PRO A 210 -18.41 -11.93 -34.58
C PRO A 210 -19.41 -11.89 -35.74
N LYS A 211 -18.97 -12.35 -36.92
CA LYS A 211 -19.87 -12.57 -38.06
C LYS A 211 -20.67 -13.85 -37.87
N ASP A 212 -21.76 -14.02 -38.63
CA ASP A 212 -22.60 -15.22 -38.57
C ASP A 212 -21.77 -16.50 -38.72
N GLY A 213 -21.79 -17.34 -37.68
CA GLY A 213 -21.04 -18.61 -37.61
C GLY A 213 -19.62 -18.52 -37.03
N GLU A 214 -19.09 -17.32 -36.78
CA GLU A 214 -17.82 -17.15 -36.05
C GLU A 214 -18.04 -17.28 -34.53
N VAL A 215 -17.22 -18.11 -33.88
CA VAL A 215 -17.23 -18.26 -32.42
C VAL A 215 -15.89 -17.83 -31.88
N TYR A 216 -15.88 -16.78 -31.07
CA TYR A 216 -14.69 -16.41 -30.28
C TYR A 216 -14.65 -17.28 -29.03
N GLU A 217 -13.53 -17.98 -28.82
CA GLU A 217 -13.34 -18.99 -27.75
C GLU A 217 -13.64 -18.45 -26.32
N ASN A 218 -13.61 -17.12 -26.12
CA ASN A 218 -13.93 -16.46 -24.84
C ASN A 218 -15.11 -15.45 -24.94
N GLY A 219 -15.79 -15.35 -26.09
CA GLY A 219 -16.91 -14.41 -26.29
C GLY A 219 -16.55 -12.91 -26.26
N VAL A 220 -15.26 -12.53 -26.23
CA VAL A 220 -14.82 -11.14 -26.06
C VAL A 220 -14.70 -10.41 -27.41
N TYR A 221 -15.47 -9.34 -27.58
CA TYR A 221 -15.42 -8.40 -28.71
C TYR A 221 -15.84 -6.99 -28.29
N LEU A 222 -15.53 -5.99 -29.11
CA LEU A 222 -15.95 -4.61 -28.93
C LEU A 222 -17.28 -4.36 -29.65
N SER A 223 -18.23 -3.73 -28.97
CA SER A 223 -19.33 -3.07 -29.66
C SER A 223 -18.80 -1.87 -30.46
N GLU A 224 -19.55 -1.43 -31.46
CA GLU A 224 -19.17 -0.29 -32.30
C GLU A 224 -18.97 0.99 -31.46
N SER A 225 -19.83 1.24 -30.48
CA SER A 225 -19.69 2.37 -29.54
C SER A 225 -18.43 2.28 -28.67
N THR A 226 -18.04 1.08 -28.22
CA THR A 226 -16.84 0.91 -27.39
C THR A 226 -15.59 1.01 -28.25
N ARG A 227 -15.63 0.55 -29.50
CA ARG A 227 -14.55 0.70 -30.47
C ARG A 227 -14.21 2.18 -30.71
N GLU A 228 -15.22 3.03 -30.91
CA GLU A 228 -15.00 4.48 -31.04
C GLU A 228 -14.31 5.07 -29.80
N GLN A 229 -14.67 4.61 -28.59
CA GLN A 229 -14.00 5.06 -27.36
C GLN A 229 -12.56 4.58 -27.26
N VAL A 230 -12.28 3.34 -27.67
CA VAL A 230 -10.92 2.79 -27.69
C VAL A 230 -10.05 3.58 -28.68
N GLU A 231 -10.53 3.81 -29.89
CA GLU A 231 -9.84 4.59 -30.91
C GLU A 231 -9.61 6.05 -30.48
N LYS A 232 -10.59 6.67 -29.81
CA LYS A 232 -10.51 8.07 -29.37
C LYS A 232 -9.65 8.30 -28.12
N TYR A 233 -9.68 7.37 -27.15
CA TYR A 233 -9.08 7.62 -25.83
C TYR A 233 -7.98 6.63 -25.46
N THR A 234 -8.09 5.35 -25.88
CA THR A 234 -7.11 4.34 -25.45
C THR A 234 -5.90 4.34 -26.37
N ILE A 235 -6.10 4.31 -27.69
CA ILE A 235 -4.98 4.23 -28.65
C ILE A 235 -4.04 5.44 -28.57
N PRO A 236 -4.50 6.70 -28.46
CA PRO A 236 -3.60 7.84 -28.29
C PRO A 236 -2.75 7.76 -27.02
N ASN A 237 -3.32 7.29 -25.90
CA ASN A 237 -2.55 7.11 -24.66
C ASN A 237 -1.50 6.00 -24.78
N MET A 238 -1.82 4.92 -25.51
CA MET A 238 -0.87 3.84 -25.76
C MET A 238 0.30 4.29 -26.64
N ARG A 239 0.03 5.20 -27.59
CA ARG A 239 1.06 5.85 -28.41
C ARG A 239 1.95 6.74 -27.55
N ALA A 240 1.37 7.56 -26.66
CA ALA A 240 2.14 8.39 -25.73
C ALA A 240 3.09 7.57 -24.85
N VAL A 241 2.64 6.42 -24.31
CA VAL A 241 3.51 5.52 -23.53
C VAL A 241 4.66 4.96 -24.38
N LEU A 242 4.41 4.60 -25.65
CA LEU A 242 5.48 4.16 -26.56
C LEU A 242 6.47 5.29 -26.89
N GLU A 243 5.99 6.52 -27.07
CA GLU A 243 6.80 7.71 -27.33
C GLU A 243 7.69 8.06 -26.12
N GLU A 244 7.16 7.96 -24.91
CA GLU A 244 7.92 8.12 -23.66
C GLU A 244 9.03 7.05 -23.57
N ALA A 245 8.69 5.76 -23.79
CA ALA A 245 9.66 4.68 -23.73
C ALA A 245 10.77 4.83 -24.78
N ILE A 246 10.42 5.26 -26.00
CA ILE A 246 11.40 5.54 -27.06
C ILE A 246 12.26 6.75 -26.68
N SER A 247 11.70 7.77 -26.04
CA SER A 247 12.48 8.93 -25.55
C SER A 247 13.52 8.51 -24.50
N VAL A 248 13.15 7.58 -23.61
CA VAL A 248 14.11 6.94 -22.69
C VAL A 248 15.17 6.18 -23.47
N ALA A 249 14.79 5.37 -24.46
CA ALA A 249 15.75 4.66 -25.32
C ALA A 249 16.76 5.63 -25.97
N ARG A 250 16.32 6.80 -26.44
CA ARG A 250 17.19 7.85 -27.00
C ARG A 250 18.17 8.38 -25.98
N ALA A 251 17.71 8.67 -24.76
CA ALA A 251 18.57 9.15 -23.69
C ALA A 251 19.60 8.11 -23.26
N MET A 252 19.28 6.82 -23.40
CA MET A 252 20.20 5.70 -23.18
C MET A 252 21.15 5.44 -24.38
N GLY A 253 21.12 6.29 -25.39
CA GLY A 253 22.00 6.20 -26.56
C GLY A 253 21.55 5.20 -27.63
N ILE A 254 20.30 4.70 -27.58
CA ILE A 254 19.75 3.85 -28.64
C ILE A 254 19.37 4.73 -29.83
N PRO A 255 20.00 4.55 -31.00
CA PRO A 255 19.81 5.45 -32.12
C PRO A 255 18.43 5.32 -32.76
N ASP A 256 18.00 6.38 -33.43
CA ASP A 256 16.83 6.39 -34.32
C ASP A 256 17.16 5.67 -35.63
N GLN A 257 17.24 4.34 -35.55
CA GLN A 257 17.54 3.46 -36.67
C GLN A 257 16.65 2.22 -36.58
N PRO A 258 16.39 1.52 -37.71
CA PRO A 258 15.70 0.24 -37.68
C PRO A 258 16.40 -0.79 -36.79
N ALA A 259 15.61 -1.70 -36.19
CA ALA A 259 16.14 -2.89 -35.54
C ALA A 259 16.99 -3.70 -36.55
N PRO A 260 18.09 -4.35 -36.12
CA PRO A 260 18.52 -4.55 -34.74
C PRO A 260 19.49 -3.47 -34.20
N ARG A 261 19.71 -2.36 -34.92
CA ARG A 261 20.70 -1.33 -34.52
C ARG A 261 20.13 -0.23 -33.65
N GLY A 262 18.84 0.05 -33.79
CA GLY A 262 18.14 1.04 -32.99
C GLY A 262 16.66 0.73 -32.89
N ILE A 263 15.89 1.75 -32.50
CA ILE A 263 14.43 1.73 -32.53
C ILE A 263 14.00 2.94 -33.34
N PRO A 264 13.37 2.81 -34.52
CA PRO A 264 13.02 3.97 -35.32
C PRO A 264 11.85 4.74 -34.67
N SER A 265 11.72 6.05 -34.86
CA SER A 265 10.58 6.81 -34.33
C SER A 265 9.23 6.32 -34.89
N SER A 266 9.23 5.77 -36.11
CA SER A 266 8.07 5.07 -36.71
C SER A 266 7.70 3.74 -36.03
N TYR A 267 8.48 3.31 -35.03
CA TYR A 267 8.18 2.11 -34.26
C TYR A 267 6.86 2.21 -33.48
N VAL A 268 6.45 3.43 -33.09
CA VAL A 268 5.16 3.68 -32.42
C VAL A 268 4.00 3.21 -33.31
N ASP A 269 3.90 3.76 -34.52
CA ASP A 269 2.84 3.43 -35.49
C ASP A 269 2.86 1.96 -35.87
N SER A 270 4.03 1.49 -36.32
CA SER A 270 4.17 0.11 -36.80
C SER A 270 3.86 -0.92 -35.72
N THR A 271 4.18 -0.65 -34.46
CA THR A 271 3.86 -1.55 -33.33
C THR A 271 2.37 -1.58 -33.04
N VAL A 272 1.69 -0.42 -33.07
CA VAL A 272 0.24 -0.34 -32.88
C VAL A 272 -0.49 -1.09 -34.01
N GLU A 273 -0.12 -0.84 -35.26
CA GLU A 273 -0.73 -1.48 -36.44
C GLU A 273 -0.50 -2.99 -36.47
N MET A 274 0.75 -3.42 -36.22
CA MET A 274 1.07 -4.85 -36.12
C MET A 274 0.27 -5.53 -35.01
N THR A 275 0.14 -4.88 -33.85
CA THR A 275 -0.62 -5.42 -32.72
C THR A 275 -2.11 -5.51 -33.07
N ALA A 276 -2.70 -4.46 -33.67
CA ALA A 276 -4.08 -4.50 -34.13
C ALA A 276 -4.34 -5.65 -35.11
N GLY A 277 -3.50 -5.81 -36.13
CA GLY A 277 -3.63 -6.85 -37.15
C GLY A 277 -3.42 -8.27 -36.63
N MET A 278 -2.56 -8.46 -35.61
CA MET A 278 -2.35 -9.77 -34.99
C MET A 278 -3.49 -10.18 -34.05
N TYR A 279 -4.02 -9.25 -33.26
CA TYR A 279 -4.93 -9.56 -32.16
C TYR A 279 -6.41 -9.43 -32.53
N VAL A 280 -6.73 -8.90 -33.72
CA VAL A 280 -8.08 -8.98 -34.30
C VAL A 280 -8.44 -10.41 -34.75
N ARG A 281 -7.45 -11.28 -34.96
CA ARG A 281 -7.68 -12.62 -35.53
C ARG A 281 -8.49 -13.51 -34.58
N PRO A 282 -9.49 -14.27 -35.09
CA PRO A 282 -10.32 -15.15 -34.27
C PRO A 282 -9.53 -16.24 -33.51
N ASP A 283 -8.42 -16.70 -34.10
CA ASP A 283 -7.54 -17.76 -33.57
C ASP A 283 -6.48 -17.26 -32.58
N ASN A 284 -6.34 -15.94 -32.39
CA ASN A 284 -5.32 -15.38 -31.50
C ASN A 284 -5.89 -14.96 -30.13
N ASN A 285 -5.86 -15.90 -29.18
CA ASN A 285 -6.27 -15.70 -27.78
C ASN A 285 -5.08 -15.50 -26.83
N HIS A 286 -3.95 -14.98 -27.34
CA HIS A 286 -2.74 -14.83 -26.54
C HIS A 286 -2.96 -13.89 -25.34
N ARG A 287 -2.51 -14.34 -24.17
CA ARG A 287 -2.50 -13.56 -22.92
C ARG A 287 -1.04 -13.19 -22.59
N PRO A 288 -0.71 -11.90 -22.47
CA PRO A 288 0.64 -11.47 -22.11
C PRO A 288 1.09 -12.03 -20.75
N SER A 289 2.40 -12.17 -20.54
CA SER A 289 2.94 -12.87 -19.36
C SER A 289 2.51 -12.24 -18.03
N MET A 290 2.46 -10.91 -17.93
CA MET A 290 2.03 -10.23 -16.71
C MET A 290 0.52 -10.40 -16.44
N LEU A 291 -0.33 -10.43 -17.47
CA LEU A 291 -1.76 -10.70 -17.30
C LEU A 291 -1.98 -12.14 -16.80
N VAL A 292 -1.26 -13.10 -17.39
CA VAL A 292 -1.33 -14.50 -16.96
C VAL A 292 -0.94 -14.64 -15.49
N ASP A 293 0.15 -13.99 -15.07
CA ASP A 293 0.58 -14.00 -13.67
C ASP A 293 -0.39 -13.27 -12.74
N ALA A 294 -0.92 -12.12 -13.16
CA ALA A 294 -1.91 -11.37 -12.40
C ALA A 294 -3.15 -12.22 -12.11
N ASP A 295 -3.69 -12.87 -13.14
CA ASP A 295 -4.89 -13.70 -13.01
C ASP A 295 -4.62 -15.01 -12.24
N GLU A 296 -3.38 -15.51 -12.27
CA GLU A 296 -2.97 -16.70 -11.51
C GLU A 296 -2.35 -16.37 -10.14
N GLY A 297 -2.34 -15.08 -9.74
CA GLY A 297 -1.84 -14.63 -8.43
C GLY A 297 -0.34 -14.83 -8.22
N ARG A 298 0.45 -14.90 -9.29
CA ARG A 298 1.91 -15.07 -9.25
C ARG A 298 2.65 -13.73 -9.32
N PRO A 299 3.91 -13.67 -8.84
CA PRO A 299 4.75 -12.50 -9.06
C PRO A 299 4.92 -12.19 -10.55
N MET A 300 4.70 -10.93 -10.91
CA MET A 300 4.87 -10.38 -12.25
C MET A 300 6.25 -9.71 -12.38
N GLU A 301 6.75 -9.66 -13.61
CA GLU A 301 8.03 -9.05 -14.00
C GLU A 301 7.98 -7.49 -14.01
N VAL A 302 7.37 -6.86 -13.00
CA VAL A 302 7.07 -5.40 -12.98
C VAL A 302 8.35 -4.56 -13.01
N GLU A 303 9.34 -4.89 -12.17
CA GLU A 303 10.60 -4.14 -12.08
C GLU A 303 11.41 -4.18 -13.36
N VAL A 304 11.44 -5.33 -14.04
CA VAL A 304 12.27 -5.51 -15.24
C VAL A 304 11.55 -5.06 -16.51
N ILE A 305 10.20 -5.09 -16.54
CA ILE A 305 9.43 -4.61 -17.69
C ILE A 305 9.18 -3.10 -17.60
N VAL A 306 8.70 -2.59 -16.46
CA VAL A 306 8.30 -1.19 -16.31
C VAL A 306 9.32 -0.40 -15.47
N GLY A 307 9.73 -0.94 -14.32
CA GLY A 307 10.62 -0.24 -13.37
C GLY A 307 11.96 0.17 -13.97
N SER A 308 12.56 -0.70 -14.78
CA SER A 308 13.89 -0.50 -15.39
C SER A 308 13.94 0.66 -16.39
N VAL A 309 12.79 1.08 -16.93
CA VAL A 309 12.70 2.30 -17.75
C VAL A 309 12.66 3.56 -16.88
N LEU A 310 12.19 3.45 -15.63
CA LEU A 310 12.08 4.57 -14.69
C LEU A 310 13.33 4.78 -13.81
N THR A 311 14.05 3.72 -13.46
CA THR A 311 15.13 3.76 -12.44
C THR A 311 16.48 4.30 -12.92
N ASP A 312 16.72 4.42 -14.22
CA ASP A 312 18.03 4.80 -14.78
C ASP A 312 18.24 6.33 -14.95
N HIS A 313 17.54 7.16 -14.16
CA HIS A 313 17.45 8.61 -14.43
C HIS A 313 17.67 9.50 -13.19
N GLU A 314 18.94 9.83 -12.90
CA GLU A 314 19.27 10.97 -12.01
C GLU A 314 19.16 12.34 -12.73
N HIS A 315 18.99 12.38 -14.06
CA HIS A 315 19.16 13.62 -14.85
C HIS A 315 18.11 13.90 -15.95
N LEU A 316 16.94 13.24 -15.97
CA LEU A 316 15.90 13.52 -16.96
C LEU A 316 14.59 14.03 -16.31
N PRO A 317 13.80 14.86 -17.01
CA PRO A 317 12.52 15.36 -16.49
C PRO A 317 11.55 14.21 -16.20
N ALA A 318 10.76 14.36 -15.14
CA ALA A 318 9.75 13.37 -14.75
C ALA A 318 8.71 13.18 -15.87
N PHE A 319 8.56 11.94 -16.35
CA PHE A 319 7.54 11.56 -17.33
C PHE A 319 6.27 11.08 -16.59
N PRO A 320 5.13 11.80 -16.69
CA PRO A 320 3.94 11.51 -15.87
C PRO A 320 3.24 10.19 -16.20
N THR A 321 3.25 9.75 -17.46
CA THR A 321 2.40 8.65 -17.93
C THR A 321 2.99 7.28 -17.54
N GLU A 322 4.27 7.04 -17.82
CA GLU A 322 4.96 5.82 -17.39
C GLU A 322 5.01 5.66 -15.87
N GLN A 323 5.21 6.75 -15.13
CA GLN A 323 5.19 6.75 -13.67
C GLN A 323 3.80 6.36 -13.14
N TYR A 324 2.72 6.84 -13.77
CA TYR A 324 1.35 6.44 -13.41
C TYR A 324 1.08 4.96 -13.72
N CYS A 325 1.54 4.46 -14.87
CA CYS A 325 1.45 3.04 -15.22
C CYS A 325 2.21 2.17 -14.22
N TYR A 326 3.43 2.54 -13.84
CA TYR A 326 4.22 1.83 -12.83
C TYR A 326 3.53 1.81 -11.47
N HIS A 327 3.10 2.95 -10.94
CA HIS A 327 2.38 3.00 -9.67
C HIS A 327 1.07 2.19 -9.71
N SER A 328 0.34 2.24 -10.82
CA SER A 328 -0.91 1.48 -10.98
C SER A 328 -0.66 -0.03 -11.06
N VAL A 329 0.37 -0.46 -11.80
CA VAL A 329 0.75 -1.87 -11.91
C VAL A 329 1.32 -2.37 -10.59
N CYS A 330 2.15 -1.59 -9.89
CA CYS A 330 2.64 -1.92 -8.55
C CYS A 330 1.49 -2.01 -7.55
N ARG A 331 0.49 -1.13 -7.60
CA ARG A 331 -0.75 -1.27 -6.78
C ARG A 331 -1.47 -2.59 -7.09
N LYS A 332 -1.64 -2.93 -8.38
CA LYS A 332 -2.29 -4.19 -8.79
C LYS A 332 -1.43 -5.42 -8.43
N HIS A 333 -0.12 -5.34 -8.59
CA HIS A 333 0.86 -6.36 -8.20
C HIS A 333 0.84 -6.58 -6.69
N LEU A 334 0.91 -5.53 -5.88
CA LEU A 334 0.82 -5.63 -4.42
C LEU A 334 -0.55 -6.15 -3.97
N SER A 335 -1.62 -5.86 -4.73
CA SER A 335 -2.95 -6.43 -4.47
C SER A 335 -3.05 -7.93 -4.82
N MET A 336 -2.23 -8.43 -5.75
CA MET A 336 -2.34 -9.79 -6.33
C MET A 336 -1.22 -10.76 -5.91
N SER A 337 0.01 -10.28 -5.64
CA SER A 337 1.24 -11.05 -5.35
C SER A 337 1.24 -11.70 -3.95
N ARG A 338 0.07 -11.94 -3.35
CA ARG A 338 -0.07 -12.58 -2.04
C ARG A 338 -1.09 -13.72 -2.05
N ARG A 339 -0.92 -14.62 -3.02
CA ARG A 339 -1.46 -15.99 -3.00
C ARG A 339 -0.42 -17.00 -3.51
N SER A 340 0.59 -17.33 -2.69
CA SER A 340 1.29 -18.64 -2.69
C SER A 340 2.60 -18.59 -1.88
N MET A 341 2.48 -18.31 -0.59
CA MET A 341 3.11 -19.03 0.52
C MET A 341 2.17 -18.75 1.70
N ALA A 342 1.87 -19.74 2.54
CA ALA A 342 1.01 -19.51 3.70
C ALA A 342 1.72 -18.51 4.63
N VAL A 343 1.41 -17.22 4.49
CA VAL A 343 1.82 -16.21 5.46
C VAL A 343 1.16 -16.63 6.78
N PRO A 344 1.92 -16.83 7.87
CA PRO A 344 1.34 -17.18 9.15
C PRO A 344 0.28 -16.13 9.51
N VAL A 345 -0.95 -16.59 9.74
CA VAL A 345 -2.04 -15.72 10.16
C VAL A 345 -1.63 -15.09 11.50
N LYS A 346 -1.58 -13.75 11.55
CA LYS A 346 -1.13 -13.00 12.71
C LYS A 346 -2.26 -12.90 13.74
N ASP A 347 -1.98 -13.14 15.02
CA ASP A 347 -2.93 -12.83 16.09
C ASP A 347 -2.84 -11.33 16.42
N VAL A 348 -4.00 -10.66 16.44
CA VAL A 348 -4.15 -9.25 16.79
C VAL A 348 -5.18 -9.10 17.90
N LEU A 349 -4.83 -8.34 18.93
CA LEU A 349 -5.72 -8.00 20.04
C LEU A 349 -6.33 -6.62 19.80
N VAL A 350 -7.65 -6.51 19.89
CA VAL A 350 -8.37 -5.24 19.84
C VAL A 350 -8.93 -4.95 21.23
N VAL A 351 -8.40 -3.92 21.88
CA VAL A 351 -8.83 -3.45 23.20
C VAL A 351 -9.81 -2.29 23.03
N GLY A 352 -11.05 -2.50 23.46
CA GLY A 352 -12.18 -1.64 23.15
C GLY A 352 -12.97 -2.22 21.99
N PHE A 353 -14.26 -2.47 22.22
CA PHE A 353 -15.14 -3.08 21.21
C PHE A 353 -16.41 -2.27 20.98
N GLY A 354 -16.23 -0.94 20.96
CA GLY A 354 -17.24 0.00 20.48
C GLY A 354 -17.28 0.07 18.95
N ALA A 355 -17.88 1.13 18.41
CA ALA A 355 -18.09 1.28 16.97
C ALA A 355 -16.79 1.23 16.14
N VAL A 356 -15.77 2.02 16.53
CA VAL A 356 -14.45 2.04 15.88
C VAL A 356 -13.76 0.68 15.94
N GLY A 357 -13.68 0.08 17.14
CA GLY A 357 -13.09 -1.25 17.33
C GLY A 357 -13.79 -2.33 16.53
N SER A 358 -15.12 -2.26 16.39
CA SER A 358 -15.91 -3.21 15.61
C SER A 358 -15.61 -3.12 14.12
N ILE A 359 -15.58 -1.91 13.55
CA ILE A 359 -15.28 -1.70 12.13
C ILE A 359 -13.85 -2.11 11.79
N TYR A 360 -12.86 -1.68 12.58
CA TYR A 360 -11.48 -2.09 12.30
C TYR A 360 -11.24 -3.58 12.58
N SER A 361 -11.99 -4.22 13.49
CA SER A 361 -11.96 -5.68 13.62
C SER A 361 -12.52 -6.39 12.39
N LEU A 362 -13.62 -5.88 11.80
CA LEU A 362 -14.16 -6.36 10.54
C LEU A 362 -13.16 -6.19 9.41
N VAL A 363 -12.54 -5.02 9.27
CA VAL A 363 -11.49 -4.74 8.28
C VAL A 363 -10.31 -5.70 8.43
N LEU A 364 -9.76 -5.85 9.64
CA LEU A 364 -8.64 -6.75 9.89
C LEU A 364 -8.97 -8.19 9.55
N LYS A 365 -10.16 -8.69 9.92
CA LYS A 365 -10.58 -10.06 9.60
C LYS A 365 -10.77 -10.26 8.10
N ARG A 366 -11.33 -9.27 7.38
CA ARG A 366 -11.48 -9.29 5.91
C ARG A 366 -10.16 -9.38 5.16
N SER A 367 -9.06 -8.96 5.76
CA SER A 367 -7.72 -9.06 5.16
C SER A 367 -7.26 -10.50 4.91
N ASN A 368 -7.86 -11.48 5.59
CA ASN A 368 -7.41 -12.88 5.67
C ASN A 368 -5.96 -13.05 6.16
N LEU A 369 -5.36 -12.01 6.75
CA LEU A 369 -4.03 -12.05 7.34
C LEU A 369 -4.05 -12.17 8.86
N VAL A 370 -5.21 -11.96 9.49
CA VAL A 370 -5.32 -11.71 10.92
C VAL A 370 -6.40 -12.58 11.56
N ARG A 371 -6.09 -13.18 12.72
CA ARG A 371 -7.06 -13.64 13.71
C ARG A 371 -7.27 -12.55 14.74
N VAL A 372 -8.52 -12.12 14.90
CA VAL A 372 -8.89 -11.02 15.80
C VAL A 372 -9.37 -11.58 17.14
N THR A 373 -8.65 -11.26 18.21
CA THR A 373 -9.18 -11.34 19.58
C THR A 373 -9.65 -9.97 20.00
N ALA A 374 -10.93 -9.82 20.39
CA ALA A 374 -11.46 -8.55 20.86
C ALA A 374 -11.77 -8.58 22.36
N VAL A 375 -11.45 -7.49 23.05
CA VAL A 375 -11.82 -7.27 24.45
C VAL A 375 -13.02 -6.32 24.51
N ALA A 376 -14.17 -6.90 24.82
CA ALA A 376 -15.41 -6.17 25.07
C ALA A 376 -15.64 -6.07 26.59
N ARG A 377 -16.18 -4.95 27.06
CA ARG A 377 -16.56 -4.78 28.48
C ARG A 377 -18.07 -4.64 28.59
N SER A 378 -18.59 -3.45 28.29
CA SER A 378 -20.01 -3.14 28.44
C SER A 378 -20.91 -3.98 27.53
N ASN A 379 -20.46 -4.31 26.32
CA ASN A 379 -21.23 -5.09 25.35
C ASN A 379 -20.83 -6.57 25.26
N TYR A 380 -19.98 -7.08 26.16
CA TYR A 380 -19.49 -8.46 26.09
C TYR A 380 -20.65 -9.48 26.00
N THR A 381 -21.61 -9.38 26.91
CA THR A 381 -22.75 -10.32 26.98
C THR A 381 -23.60 -10.28 25.71
N ALA A 382 -23.91 -9.09 25.20
CA ALA A 382 -24.71 -8.92 23.98
C ALA A 382 -23.99 -9.48 22.75
N VAL A 383 -22.70 -9.16 22.58
CA VAL A 383 -21.89 -9.65 21.46
C VAL A 383 -21.66 -11.16 21.55
N GLN A 384 -21.47 -11.71 22.76
CA GLN A 384 -21.32 -13.14 22.93
C GLN A 384 -22.60 -13.88 22.48
N ARG A 385 -23.75 -13.43 22.99
CA ARG A 385 -25.07 -14.04 22.70
C ARG A 385 -25.48 -13.88 21.25
N ASP A 386 -25.43 -12.67 20.72
CA ASP A 386 -26.06 -12.33 19.43
C ASP A 386 -25.04 -12.02 18.32
N GLY A 387 -23.83 -11.59 18.69
CA GLY A 387 -22.86 -11.01 17.76
C GLY A 387 -23.21 -9.56 17.44
N LEU A 388 -22.38 -8.93 16.61
CA LEU A 388 -22.62 -7.57 16.14
C LEU A 388 -23.50 -7.57 14.90
N HIS A 389 -24.44 -6.63 14.84
CA HIS A 389 -25.06 -6.20 13.60
C HIS A 389 -24.30 -4.99 13.08
N ILE A 390 -23.54 -5.14 12.01
CA ILE A 390 -22.77 -4.05 11.40
C ILE A 390 -23.49 -3.60 10.12
N LYS A 391 -23.97 -2.37 10.10
CA LYS A 391 -24.50 -1.68 8.91
C LYS A 391 -23.46 -0.71 8.39
N SER A 392 -22.76 -1.10 7.33
CA SER A 392 -21.75 -0.26 6.71
C SER A 392 -22.11 0.08 5.27
N THR A 393 -22.08 1.37 4.91
CA THR A 393 -22.22 1.79 3.51
C THR A 393 -21.05 1.35 2.63
N ARG A 394 -19.85 1.19 3.22
CA ARG A 394 -18.64 0.70 2.54
C ARG A 394 -18.46 -0.82 2.53
N TYR A 395 -18.61 -1.48 3.68
CA TYR A 395 -18.31 -2.91 3.88
C TYR A 395 -19.53 -3.83 3.82
N GLY A 396 -20.72 -3.29 3.52
CA GLY A 396 -21.98 -4.03 3.51
C GLY A 396 -22.57 -4.26 4.90
N GLU A 397 -23.67 -5.01 4.93
CA GLU A 397 -24.37 -5.37 6.16
C GLU A 397 -23.95 -6.77 6.65
N HIS A 398 -23.67 -6.89 7.95
CA HIS A 398 -23.26 -8.14 8.60
C HIS A 398 -24.11 -8.37 9.85
N ILE A 399 -24.88 -9.45 9.88
CA ILE A 399 -25.74 -9.78 11.02
C ILE A 399 -25.08 -10.88 11.85
N GLY A 400 -24.96 -10.67 13.15
CA GLY A 400 -24.36 -11.64 14.08
C GLY A 400 -22.85 -11.82 13.90
N TRP A 401 -22.16 -10.83 13.34
CA TRP A 401 -20.72 -10.86 13.10
C TRP A 401 -19.93 -10.96 14.41
N ARG A 402 -18.86 -11.77 14.41
CA ARG A 402 -18.02 -11.99 15.59
C ARG A 402 -16.52 -11.97 15.27
N PRO A 403 -15.70 -11.46 16.21
CA PRO A 403 -14.25 -11.67 16.16
C PRO A 403 -13.94 -13.17 16.32
N ASP A 404 -12.73 -13.58 15.99
CA ASP A 404 -12.31 -14.99 16.14
C ASP A 404 -12.28 -15.42 17.60
N ARG A 405 -12.04 -14.48 18.51
CA ARG A 405 -12.19 -14.67 19.95
C ARG A 405 -12.73 -13.42 20.62
N LEU A 406 -13.66 -13.58 21.55
CA LEU A 406 -14.20 -12.52 22.38
C LEU A 406 -13.79 -12.74 23.84
N CYS A 407 -13.17 -11.72 24.45
CA CYS A 407 -12.70 -11.71 25.83
C CYS A 407 -13.40 -10.59 26.60
N ASN A 408 -13.63 -10.78 27.90
CA ASN A 408 -14.28 -9.78 28.76
C ASN A 408 -13.27 -8.83 29.45
N SER A 409 -11.97 -9.16 29.36
CA SER A 409 -10.88 -8.40 29.98
C SER A 409 -9.56 -8.63 29.25
N VAL A 410 -8.63 -7.68 29.35
CA VAL A 410 -7.26 -7.82 28.83
C VAL A 410 -6.54 -9.01 29.49
N ALA A 411 -6.77 -9.23 30.79
CA ALA A 411 -6.21 -10.37 31.52
C ALA A 411 -6.63 -11.72 30.90
N SER A 412 -7.92 -11.89 30.56
CA SER A 412 -8.39 -13.11 29.90
C SER A 412 -7.88 -13.30 28.47
N ALA A 413 -7.40 -12.22 27.84
CA ALA A 413 -6.80 -12.25 26.51
C ALA A 413 -5.27 -12.42 26.55
N ALA A 414 -4.60 -12.19 27.69
CA ALA A 414 -3.15 -12.21 27.87
C ALA A 414 -2.55 -13.63 27.99
N ASP A 415 -3.23 -14.64 27.47
CA ASP A 415 -2.83 -16.06 27.52
C ASP A 415 -2.02 -16.52 26.28
N ARG A 416 -1.80 -15.62 25.31
CA ARG A 416 -1.07 -15.88 24.06
C ARG A 416 -0.32 -14.64 23.58
N SER A 417 0.64 -14.81 22.68
CA SER A 417 1.30 -13.70 22.01
C SER A 417 0.39 -13.01 20.99
N TYR A 418 0.59 -11.71 20.83
CA TYR A 418 -0.02 -10.90 19.77
C TYR A 418 1.05 -10.20 18.97
N SER A 419 0.82 -10.07 17.66
CA SER A 419 1.67 -9.23 16.81
C SER A 419 1.38 -7.74 17.03
N HIS A 420 0.10 -7.39 17.16
CA HIS A 420 -0.38 -6.03 17.33
C HIS A 420 -1.47 -5.98 18.42
N VAL A 421 -1.50 -4.87 19.15
CA VAL A 421 -2.56 -4.52 20.10
C VAL A 421 -3.15 -3.18 19.69
N LEU A 422 -4.39 -3.17 19.21
CA LEU A 422 -5.11 -1.97 18.83
C LEU A 422 -5.86 -1.41 20.03
N LEU A 423 -5.67 -0.12 20.30
CA LEU A 423 -6.41 0.63 21.31
C LEU A 423 -7.49 1.46 20.63
N THR A 424 -8.73 1.02 20.82
CA THR A 424 -9.93 1.70 20.30
C THR A 424 -10.88 2.13 21.42
N THR A 425 -10.45 1.99 22.68
CA THR A 425 -11.08 2.65 23.82
C THR A 425 -10.92 4.17 23.71
N LYS A 426 -11.77 4.94 24.39
CA LYS A 426 -11.51 6.37 24.57
C LYS A 426 -10.28 6.59 25.44
N ALA A 427 -9.55 7.66 25.19
CA ALA A 427 -8.41 8.04 26.02
C ALA A 427 -8.90 8.92 27.18
N LEU A 428 -9.02 8.31 28.36
CA LEU A 428 -9.59 8.91 29.58
C LEU A 428 -8.60 8.72 30.74
N PRO A 429 -7.45 9.42 30.76
CA PRO A 429 -6.39 9.20 31.75
C PRO A 429 -6.82 9.51 33.20
N ASP A 430 -7.86 10.31 33.37
CA ASP A 430 -8.55 10.62 34.62
C ASP A 430 -9.49 9.50 35.11
N VAL A 431 -9.82 8.54 34.24
CA VAL A 431 -10.59 7.33 34.57
C VAL A 431 -9.68 6.12 34.68
N ILE A 432 -8.87 5.87 33.65
CA ILE A 432 -7.89 4.78 33.61
C ILE A 432 -6.75 5.15 32.66
N ARG A 433 -5.51 5.05 33.16
CA ARG A 433 -4.32 5.21 32.33
C ARG A 433 -4.16 4.03 31.38
N THR A 434 -3.61 4.26 30.19
CA THR A 434 -3.42 3.24 29.16
C THR A 434 -2.51 2.11 29.66
N SER A 435 -1.42 2.44 30.34
CA SER A 435 -0.52 1.51 31.01
C SER A 435 -1.26 0.63 32.04
N SER A 436 -2.21 1.20 32.79
CA SER A 436 -3.03 0.46 33.76
C SER A 436 -4.05 -0.46 33.07
N LEU A 437 -4.67 0.00 31.97
CA LEU A 437 -5.57 -0.82 31.16
C LEU A 437 -4.85 -2.04 30.56
N LEU A 438 -3.59 -1.85 30.14
CA LEU A 438 -2.75 -2.86 29.51
C LEU A 438 -1.83 -3.58 30.50
N ALA A 439 -1.97 -3.35 31.81
CA ALA A 439 -1.12 -3.95 32.83
C ALA A 439 -0.93 -5.48 32.67
N PRO A 440 -1.95 -6.28 32.28
CA PRO A 440 -1.75 -7.71 32.05
C PRO A 440 -0.76 -8.06 30.93
N LEU A 441 -0.54 -7.17 29.95
CA LEU A 441 0.45 -7.35 28.87
C LEU A 441 1.84 -6.80 29.24
N LEU A 442 1.91 -5.95 30.26
CA LEU A 442 3.16 -5.36 30.77
C LEU A 442 3.74 -6.16 31.95
N ALA A 443 2.90 -6.94 32.65
CA ALA A 443 3.29 -7.69 33.83
C ALA A 443 4.16 -8.93 33.49
N PRO A 444 5.04 -9.37 34.41
CA PRO A 444 5.94 -10.52 34.23
C PRO A 444 5.28 -11.79 33.66
N PRO A 445 4.05 -12.21 34.07
CA PRO A 445 3.41 -13.40 33.52
C PRO A 445 3.24 -13.38 31.98
N TYR A 446 3.16 -12.19 31.37
CA TYR A 446 3.12 -12.02 29.93
C TYR A 446 4.48 -11.61 29.38
N SER A 447 5.10 -10.56 29.93
CA SER A 447 6.30 -9.91 29.38
C SER A 447 7.57 -10.77 29.44
N ASP A 448 7.60 -11.80 30.30
CA ASP A 448 8.71 -12.75 30.35
C ASP A 448 8.51 -13.94 29.42
N LYS A 449 7.26 -14.19 28.99
CA LYS A 449 6.89 -15.31 28.12
C LYS A 449 6.82 -14.92 26.65
N TYR A 450 6.42 -13.69 26.36
CA TYR A 450 6.17 -13.20 25.01
C TYR A 450 6.88 -11.86 24.78
N GLU A 451 7.29 -11.63 23.53
CA GLU A 451 7.75 -10.30 23.11
C GLU A 451 6.63 -9.26 23.23
N GLN A 452 7.03 -8.01 23.49
CA GLN A 452 6.08 -6.91 23.50
C GLN A 452 5.50 -6.69 22.08
N PRO A 453 4.16 -6.60 21.96
CA PRO A 453 3.50 -6.39 20.68
C PRO A 453 3.75 -4.98 20.15
N THR A 454 3.38 -4.74 18.89
CA THR A 454 3.24 -3.39 18.37
C THR A 454 1.92 -2.80 18.86
N TYR A 455 1.96 -1.66 19.55
CA TYR A 455 0.76 -0.99 20.06
C TYR A 455 0.27 0.04 19.06
N VAL A 456 -1.02 0.02 18.72
CA VAL A 456 -1.61 0.89 17.69
C VAL A 456 -2.73 1.73 18.30
N PHE A 457 -2.59 3.05 18.27
CA PHE A 457 -3.53 3.98 18.92
C PHE A 457 -4.53 4.55 17.91
N LEU A 458 -5.80 4.18 18.03
CA LEU A 458 -6.92 4.73 17.24
C LEU A 458 -7.76 5.73 18.05
N GLN A 459 -7.19 6.26 19.13
CA GLN A 459 -7.86 7.16 20.08
C GLN A 459 -7.79 8.62 19.59
N ASN A 460 -8.77 9.44 19.97
CA ASN A 460 -8.73 10.87 19.73
C ASN A 460 -7.77 11.58 20.70
N GLY A 461 -7.42 12.83 20.37
CA GLY A 461 -6.60 13.68 21.22
C GLY A 461 -5.10 13.58 20.93
N LEU A 462 -4.35 14.38 21.67
CA LEU A 462 -2.90 14.48 21.60
C LEU A 462 -2.26 13.68 22.74
N ASN A 463 -1.01 13.28 22.54
CA ASN A 463 -0.16 12.69 23.57
C ASN A 463 -0.72 11.44 24.30
N VAL A 464 -1.71 10.77 23.71
CA VAL A 464 -2.36 9.58 24.27
C VAL A 464 -1.41 8.39 24.39
N GLU A 465 -0.34 8.40 23.60
CA GLU A 465 0.69 7.38 23.53
C GLU A 465 1.70 7.45 24.69
N ALA A 466 1.93 8.64 25.26
CA ALA A 466 3.08 8.90 26.14
C ALA A 466 3.08 8.05 27.42
N ASP A 467 1.92 7.83 28.03
CA ASP A 467 1.79 7.00 29.23
C ASP A 467 2.27 5.56 28.98
N LEU A 468 1.87 4.97 27.85
CA LEU A 468 2.30 3.62 27.50
C LEU A 468 3.77 3.59 27.05
N TYR A 469 4.20 4.60 26.29
CA TYR A 469 5.60 4.73 25.87
C TYR A 469 6.54 4.70 27.08
N ASN A 470 6.28 5.54 28.09
CA ASN A 470 7.09 5.59 29.31
C ASN A 470 7.06 4.27 30.10
N ALA A 471 5.91 3.61 30.14
CA ALA A 471 5.78 2.30 30.79
C ALA A 471 6.59 1.21 30.06
N LEU A 472 6.63 1.25 28.72
CA LEU A 472 7.41 0.30 27.90
C LEU A 472 8.92 0.57 27.99
N GLU A 473 9.35 1.83 28.01
CA GLU A 473 10.75 2.21 28.28
C GLU A 473 11.19 1.68 29.65
N THR A 474 10.38 1.91 30.69
CA THR A 474 10.66 1.43 32.05
C THR A 474 10.70 -0.09 32.14
N LEU A 475 9.91 -0.79 31.31
CA LEU A 475 9.89 -2.25 31.25
C LEU A 475 11.20 -2.84 30.72
N GLY A 476 11.97 -2.09 29.93
CA GLY A 476 13.33 -2.46 29.50
C GLY A 476 13.40 -3.67 28.56
N LYS A 477 12.33 -3.96 27.79
CA LYS A 477 12.23 -5.13 26.88
C LYS A 477 12.47 -4.76 25.40
N GLY A 478 13.37 -3.80 25.15
CA GLY A 478 13.66 -3.25 23.83
C GLY A 478 12.88 -1.96 23.52
N SER A 479 13.14 -1.38 22.35
CA SER A 479 12.51 -0.11 21.95
C SER A 479 10.99 -0.24 21.79
N PRO A 480 10.18 0.67 22.37
CA PRO A 480 8.73 0.68 22.24
C PRO A 480 8.29 0.76 20.77
N LYS A 481 7.45 -0.19 20.36
CA LYS A 481 6.84 -0.22 19.02
C LYS A 481 5.44 0.36 19.10
N ILE A 482 5.30 1.66 18.81
CA ILE A 482 4.01 2.36 18.86
C ILE A 482 3.68 2.97 17.51
N ILE A 483 2.53 2.60 16.96
CA ILE A 483 1.91 3.23 15.80
C ILE A 483 0.85 4.20 16.30
N SER A 484 1.04 5.48 16.00
CA SER A 484 0.06 6.51 16.24
C SER A 484 -0.77 6.75 14.98
N THR A 485 -2.03 7.18 15.13
CA THR A 485 -2.95 7.32 13.99
C THR A 485 -3.81 8.58 14.04
N ALA A 486 -4.18 9.07 12.87
CA ALA A 486 -5.19 10.11 12.67
C ALA A 486 -6.38 9.49 11.93
N VAL A 487 -7.33 8.97 12.69
CA VAL A 487 -8.53 8.28 12.16
C VAL A 487 -9.66 9.27 11.87
N TYR A 488 -10.19 9.28 10.66
CA TYR A 488 -11.46 9.93 10.33
C TYR A 488 -12.47 8.84 10.00
N ILE A 489 -13.51 8.69 10.81
CA ILE A 489 -14.52 7.64 10.66
C ILE A 489 -15.87 8.13 11.18
N GLY A 490 -16.91 8.01 10.36
CA GLY A 490 -18.29 8.24 10.76
C GLY A 490 -18.95 6.95 11.23
N THR A 491 -18.87 6.62 12.52
CA THR A 491 -19.45 5.39 13.07
C THR A 491 -20.03 5.57 14.46
N ASN A 492 -21.14 4.88 14.72
CA ASN A 492 -21.84 4.88 16.01
C ASN A 492 -22.20 3.46 16.45
N MET A 493 -22.28 3.27 17.77
CA MET A 493 -22.87 2.08 18.39
C MET A 493 -24.25 2.46 18.90
N ILE A 494 -25.28 1.79 18.40
CA ILE A 494 -26.68 1.91 18.83
C ILE A 494 -27.01 0.69 19.68
N GLY A 495 -27.47 0.94 20.92
CA GLY A 495 -27.63 -0.14 21.90
C GLY A 495 -26.30 -0.85 22.17
N ASP A 496 -26.35 -2.17 22.37
CA ASP A 496 -25.18 -2.95 22.77
C ASP A 496 -24.51 -3.71 21.62
N ASN A 497 -25.14 -3.83 20.46
CA ASN A 497 -24.62 -4.66 19.37
C ASN A 497 -24.87 -4.17 17.93
N LEU A 498 -25.53 -3.02 17.72
CA LEU A 498 -25.72 -2.44 16.38
C LEU A 498 -24.67 -1.37 16.11
N VAL A 499 -23.84 -1.59 15.08
CA VAL A 499 -22.84 -0.63 14.60
C VAL A 499 -23.32 -0.03 13.29
N GLU A 500 -23.40 1.28 13.23
CA GLU A 500 -23.63 2.02 11.98
C GLU A 500 -22.31 2.65 11.52
N HIS A 501 -21.99 2.52 10.24
CA HIS A 501 -20.74 2.99 9.65
C HIS A 501 -20.96 3.61 8.27
N GLY A 502 -20.29 4.75 8.05
CA GLY A 502 -20.46 5.59 6.87
C GLY A 502 -21.59 6.61 7.04
N ILE A 503 -21.75 7.13 8.26
CA ILE A 503 -22.72 8.20 8.57
C ILE A 503 -22.20 9.54 8.03
N GLY A 504 -23.00 10.20 7.19
CA GLY A 504 -22.64 11.48 6.56
C GLY A 504 -21.63 11.33 5.41
N LEU A 505 -20.75 12.31 5.23
CA LEU A 505 -19.74 12.35 4.17
C LEU A 505 -18.41 11.64 4.55
N TYR A 506 -18.34 11.03 5.73
CA TYR A 506 -17.10 10.49 6.27
C TYR A 506 -17.01 8.97 6.05
N GLN A 507 -16.29 8.58 5.01
CA GLN A 507 -15.77 7.21 4.91
C GLN A 507 -14.55 7.05 5.83
N ASP A 508 -14.29 5.82 6.26
CA ASP A 508 -13.13 5.50 7.09
C ASP A 508 -11.81 5.69 6.31
N ARG A 509 -11.01 6.64 6.77
CA ARG A 509 -9.64 6.87 6.31
C ARG A 509 -8.72 7.08 7.51
N MET A 510 -7.49 6.58 7.42
CA MET A 510 -6.52 6.79 8.49
C MET A 510 -5.12 7.09 7.97
N SER A 511 -4.49 8.10 8.55
CA SER A 511 -3.04 8.27 8.44
C SER A 511 -2.36 7.56 9.61
N ILE A 512 -1.24 6.89 9.34
CA ILE A 512 -0.48 6.14 10.34
C ILE A 512 0.99 6.56 10.31
N GLY A 513 1.64 6.60 11.46
CA GLY A 513 3.08 6.83 11.56
C GLY A 513 3.62 6.30 12.88
N VAL A 514 4.94 6.17 12.96
CA VAL A 514 5.61 5.80 14.22
C VAL A 514 5.44 6.92 15.22
N TYR A 515 5.04 6.59 16.44
CA TYR A 515 5.05 7.56 17.53
C TYR A 515 6.50 7.81 17.97
N GLN A 516 6.87 9.08 18.06
CA GLN A 516 8.09 9.52 18.70
C GLN A 516 7.74 10.51 19.82
N PRO A 517 8.47 10.50 20.97
CA PRO A 517 8.21 11.42 22.08
C PRO A 517 8.44 12.89 21.73
N SER A 518 9.23 13.15 20.69
CA SER A 518 9.53 14.48 20.16
C SER A 518 9.21 14.53 18.66
N PRO A 519 8.70 15.65 18.13
CA PRO A 519 8.50 15.82 16.70
C PRO A 519 9.85 15.94 15.98
N ALA A 520 10.42 14.80 15.57
CA ALA A 520 11.52 14.76 14.63
C ALA A 520 11.00 14.28 13.27
N ASN A 521 11.45 14.95 12.19
CA ASN A 521 11.27 14.42 10.85
C ASN A 521 12.28 13.29 10.66
N ASP A 522 11.86 12.06 10.93
CA ASP A 522 12.66 10.89 10.61
C ASP A 522 12.46 10.53 9.12
N SER A 523 13.50 10.72 8.32
CA SER A 523 13.51 10.32 6.91
C SER A 523 13.86 8.83 6.71
N SER A 524 14.01 8.08 7.81
CA SER A 524 14.29 6.65 7.75
C SER A 524 13.15 5.87 7.07
N PRO A 525 13.46 4.76 6.39
CA PRO A 525 12.44 3.87 5.83
C PRO A 525 11.44 3.45 6.90
N ALA A 526 10.14 3.42 6.54
CA ALA A 526 9.09 2.98 7.44
C ALA A 526 9.41 1.58 8.01
N PRO A 527 9.38 1.39 9.34
CA PRO A 527 9.73 0.12 9.94
C PRO A 527 8.75 -0.98 9.52
N SER A 528 9.22 -2.22 9.49
CA SER A 528 8.43 -3.37 9.00
C SER A 528 7.08 -3.52 9.72
N TYR A 529 7.01 -3.25 11.03
CA TYR A 529 5.75 -3.32 11.79
C TYR A 529 4.71 -2.26 11.37
N LEU A 530 5.16 -1.10 10.87
CA LEU A 530 4.25 -0.07 10.34
C LEU A 530 3.70 -0.50 8.97
N ASN A 531 4.56 -1.00 8.10
CA ASN A 531 4.17 -1.55 6.79
C ASN A 531 3.25 -2.77 6.93
N ASP A 532 3.53 -3.62 7.91
CA ASP A 532 2.69 -4.77 8.25
C ASP A 532 1.26 -4.34 8.60
N PHE A 533 1.11 -3.38 9.51
CA PHE A 533 -0.22 -2.89 9.91
C PHE A 533 -0.94 -2.18 8.76
N HIS A 534 -0.21 -1.36 8.00
CA HIS A 534 -0.72 -0.71 6.79
C HIS A 534 -1.32 -1.71 5.80
N GLU A 535 -0.62 -2.81 5.54
CA GLU A 535 -1.09 -3.84 4.62
C GLU A 535 -2.33 -4.59 5.15
N MET A 536 -2.39 -4.87 6.46
CA MET A 536 -3.59 -5.47 7.07
C MET A 536 -4.83 -4.63 6.81
N LEU A 537 -4.70 -3.29 6.88
CA LEU A 537 -5.79 -2.36 6.62
C LEU A 537 -6.18 -2.32 5.14
N LEU A 538 -5.20 -2.18 4.24
CA LEU A 538 -5.45 -2.10 2.80
C LEU A 538 -6.13 -3.36 2.27
N LYS A 539 -5.68 -4.54 2.68
CA LYS A 539 -6.32 -5.81 2.31
C LYS A 539 -7.70 -6.01 2.93
N GLY A 540 -7.94 -5.40 4.09
CA GLY A 540 -9.27 -5.35 4.70
C GLY A 540 -10.26 -4.45 3.94
N GLY A 541 -9.75 -3.58 3.07
CA GLY A 541 -10.50 -2.64 2.25
C GLY A 541 -10.56 -1.21 2.81
N ALA A 542 -9.82 -0.91 3.88
CA ALA A 542 -9.76 0.43 4.49
C ALA A 542 -8.67 1.30 3.84
N ASP A 543 -8.89 2.62 3.82
CA ASP A 543 -7.88 3.56 3.33
C ASP A 543 -6.88 3.87 4.44
N SER A 544 -5.61 3.62 4.15
CA SER A 544 -4.50 3.91 5.03
C SER A 544 -3.42 4.68 4.28
N THR A 545 -2.78 5.65 4.93
CA THR A 545 -1.62 6.39 4.39
C THR A 545 -0.52 6.40 5.42
N ILE A 546 0.67 5.92 5.05
CA ILE A 546 1.87 6.07 5.89
C ILE A 546 2.39 7.49 5.75
N VAL A 547 2.71 8.14 6.87
CA VAL A 547 3.24 9.50 6.90
C VAL A 547 4.55 9.56 7.69
N PRO A 548 5.52 10.41 7.30
CA PRO A 548 6.79 10.55 8.02
C PRO A 548 6.59 11.03 9.45
N SER A 549 5.68 11.98 9.65
CA SER A 549 5.31 12.50 10.97
C SER A 549 3.80 12.50 11.14
N ILE A 550 3.30 11.62 12.01
CA ILE A 550 1.88 11.56 12.36
C ILE A 550 1.45 12.69 13.31
N TYR A 551 2.42 13.35 13.93
CA TYR A 551 2.21 14.42 14.90
C TYR A 551 1.39 15.57 14.32
N TYR A 552 1.77 16.08 13.14
CA TYR A 552 1.09 17.20 12.49
C TYR A 552 -0.35 16.87 12.12
N LEU A 553 -0.59 15.65 11.63
CA LEU A 553 -1.92 15.20 11.25
C LEU A 553 -2.84 14.95 12.45
N LYS A 554 -2.30 14.45 13.57
CA LYS A 554 -3.06 14.38 14.82
C LYS A 554 -3.39 15.74 15.38
N PHE A 555 -2.44 16.69 15.34
CA PHE A 555 -2.70 18.07 15.74
C PHE A 555 -3.77 18.70 14.85
N ALA A 556 -3.67 18.58 13.52
CA ALA A 556 -4.65 19.09 12.58
C ALA A 556 -6.04 18.46 12.78
N LYS A 557 -6.12 17.16 13.09
CA LYS A 557 -7.39 16.51 13.44
C LYS A 557 -7.94 17.06 14.77
N ASN A 558 -7.09 17.20 15.79
CA ASN A 558 -7.50 17.69 17.11
C ASN A 558 -7.92 19.17 17.07
N PHE A 559 -7.36 19.94 16.14
CA PHE A 559 -7.69 21.35 15.86
C PHE A 559 -9.20 21.56 15.74
N TRP A 560 -9.88 20.68 15.00
CA TRP A 560 -11.33 20.72 14.82
C TRP A 560 -12.07 20.44 16.14
N ASN A 561 -11.62 19.46 16.93
CA ASN A 561 -12.24 19.08 18.19
C ASN A 561 -12.15 20.18 19.26
N ILE A 562 -11.00 20.87 19.35
CA ILE A 562 -10.76 21.94 20.34
C ILE A 562 -11.83 23.03 20.23
N ALA A 563 -12.21 23.42 19.01
CA ALA A 563 -13.26 24.42 18.81
C ALA A 563 -14.64 23.76 18.87
N TRP A 564 -14.96 22.92 17.90
CA TRP A 564 -16.32 22.50 17.60
C TRP A 564 -16.88 21.51 18.61
N SER A 565 -16.13 20.46 18.95
CA SER A 565 -16.58 19.46 19.93
C SER A 565 -16.75 20.10 21.32
N SER A 566 -15.85 21.01 21.71
CA SER A 566 -15.93 21.70 23.00
C SER A 566 -17.20 22.53 23.16
N VAL A 567 -17.48 23.43 22.21
CA VAL A 567 -18.62 24.35 22.34
C VAL A 567 -19.94 23.62 22.20
N THR A 568 -20.06 22.69 21.25
CA THR A 568 -21.29 21.89 21.10
C THR A 568 -21.57 21.05 22.35
N THR A 569 -20.54 20.50 23.00
CA THR A 569 -20.68 19.77 24.26
C THR A 569 -21.16 20.67 25.40
N LEU A 570 -20.62 21.89 25.51
CA LEU A 570 -21.03 22.85 26.55
C LEU A 570 -22.46 23.36 26.36
N THR A 571 -22.91 23.54 25.12
CA THR A 571 -24.23 24.10 24.83
C THR A 571 -25.32 23.03 24.72
N GLY A 572 -24.96 21.78 24.40
CA GLY A 572 -25.92 20.72 24.08
C GLY A 572 -26.50 20.84 22.67
N TYR A 573 -25.98 21.72 21.81
CA TYR A 573 -26.47 21.93 20.45
C TYR A 573 -25.49 21.39 19.41
N PRO A 574 -25.96 20.67 18.36
CA PRO A 574 -25.09 20.14 17.31
C PRO A 574 -24.69 21.22 16.30
N LEU A 575 -23.65 20.95 15.51
CA LEU A 575 -23.08 21.91 14.57
C LEU A 575 -24.03 22.56 13.54
N PRO A 576 -25.10 21.90 13.07
CA PRO A 576 -26.11 22.57 12.25
C PRO A 576 -26.67 23.85 12.88
N SER A 577 -26.70 23.96 14.22
CA SER A 577 -27.19 25.14 14.93
C SER A 577 -26.32 26.39 14.77
N LEU A 578 -25.18 26.29 14.09
CA LEU A 578 -24.25 27.42 13.87
C LEU A 578 -24.36 28.02 12.47
N TRP A 579 -24.77 27.25 11.45
CA TRP A 579 -24.77 27.71 10.06
C TRP A 579 -26.04 27.39 9.27
N ARG A 580 -26.83 26.39 9.66
CA ARG A 580 -27.97 25.96 8.83
C ARG A 580 -29.06 27.03 8.83
N PRO A 581 -29.49 27.52 7.65
CA PRO A 581 -30.60 28.47 7.58
C PRO A 581 -31.92 27.80 8.00
N PRO A 582 -32.97 28.57 8.32
CA PRO A 582 -34.30 28.00 8.50
C PRO A 582 -34.76 27.21 7.27
N PRO A 583 -35.56 26.13 7.45
CA PRO A 583 -36.12 25.39 6.34
C PRO A 583 -36.97 26.29 5.44
N LYS A 584 -36.84 26.11 4.12
CA LYS A 584 -37.75 26.74 3.15
C LYS A 584 -39.10 26.00 3.15
N ASP A 585 -40.14 26.61 2.59
CA ASP A 585 -41.47 26.00 2.51
C ASP A 585 -41.41 24.57 1.92
N GLY A 586 -41.83 23.59 2.71
CA GLY A 586 -41.82 22.17 2.35
C GLY A 586 -40.50 21.41 2.64
N GLU A 587 -39.42 22.07 3.05
CA GLU A 587 -38.21 21.41 3.54
C GLU A 587 -38.40 20.94 4.99
N MET A 588 -38.08 19.68 5.28
CA MET A 588 -37.97 19.17 6.64
C MET A 588 -36.54 18.77 6.93
N TYR A 589 -35.98 19.30 8.01
CA TYR A 589 -34.71 18.84 8.53
C TYR A 589 -34.93 17.69 9.50
N GLU A 590 -34.29 16.56 9.25
CA GLU A 590 -34.44 15.33 10.04
C GLU A 590 -34.10 15.53 11.53
N SER A 591 -33.17 16.44 11.83
CA SER A 591 -32.82 16.82 13.22
C SER A 591 -33.65 17.97 13.79
N GLY A 592 -34.40 18.69 12.95
CA GLY A 592 -35.10 19.94 13.33
C GLY A 592 -34.20 21.11 13.72
N VAL A 593 -32.86 20.97 13.64
CA VAL A 593 -31.92 22.00 14.13
C VAL A 593 -31.52 22.97 13.01
N TYR A 594 -31.68 24.26 13.26
CA TYR A 594 -31.23 25.36 12.38
C TYR A 594 -30.94 26.63 13.19
N VAL A 595 -30.27 27.59 12.57
CA VAL A 595 -30.06 28.94 13.12
C VAL A 595 -31.34 29.75 12.92
N SER A 596 -32.01 30.09 14.02
CA SER A 596 -33.21 30.95 13.93
C SER A 596 -32.84 32.36 13.46
N GLU A 597 -33.77 33.02 12.77
CA GLU A 597 -33.60 34.41 12.32
C GLU A 597 -33.30 35.35 13.51
N SER A 598 -33.96 35.14 14.65
CA SER A 598 -33.76 35.92 15.87
C SER A 598 -32.35 35.81 16.48
N THR A 599 -31.64 34.72 16.21
CA THR A 599 -30.32 34.45 16.79
C THR A 599 -29.18 34.58 15.77
N LYS A 600 -29.50 34.67 14.48
CA LYS A 600 -28.51 34.67 13.39
C LYS A 600 -27.47 35.77 13.57
N GLU A 601 -27.92 37.01 13.79
CA GLU A 601 -27.00 38.15 13.98
C GLU A 601 -26.09 37.94 15.20
N ALA A 602 -26.61 37.38 16.30
CA ALA A 602 -25.81 37.10 17.49
C ALA A 602 -24.78 35.97 17.26
N VAL A 603 -25.14 34.93 16.51
CA VAL A 603 -24.23 33.85 16.12
C VAL A 603 -23.09 34.41 15.26
N ASP A 604 -23.42 35.19 14.23
CA ASP A 604 -22.45 35.78 13.31
C ASP A 604 -21.53 36.81 14.00
N LYS A 605 -22.07 37.58 14.95
CA LYS A 605 -21.34 38.65 15.65
C LYS A 605 -20.49 38.14 16.83
N TYR A 606 -20.96 37.14 17.56
CA TYR A 606 -20.32 36.73 18.82
C TYR A 606 -19.81 35.29 18.82
N THR A 607 -20.56 34.36 18.24
CA THR A 607 -20.22 32.94 18.32
C THR A 607 -19.11 32.58 17.33
N LEU A 608 -19.33 32.80 16.02
CA LEU A 608 -18.35 32.43 15.00
C LEU A 608 -16.99 33.14 15.16
N PRO A 609 -16.93 34.44 15.50
CA PRO A 609 -15.65 35.11 15.77
C PRO A 609 -14.93 34.56 17.01
N ASN A 610 -15.66 34.12 18.04
CA ASN A 610 -15.05 33.48 19.20
C ASN A 610 -14.48 32.10 18.84
N MET A 611 -15.17 31.33 17.99
CA MET A 611 -14.69 30.03 17.50
C MET A 611 -13.44 30.17 16.65
N ARG A 612 -13.40 31.18 15.77
CA ARG A 612 -12.19 31.56 15.03
C ARG A 612 -11.03 31.85 15.97
N ALA A 613 -11.25 32.67 17.00
CA ALA A 613 -10.19 33.01 17.96
C ALA A 613 -9.65 31.79 18.72
N VAL A 614 -10.49 30.78 19.02
CA VAL A 614 -10.06 29.51 19.62
C VAL A 614 -9.14 28.73 18.65
N LEU A 615 -9.47 28.70 17.36
CA LEU A 615 -8.64 28.05 16.35
C LEU A 615 -7.31 28.79 16.15
N GLU A 616 -7.32 30.12 16.14
CA GLU A 616 -6.10 30.94 16.09
C GLU A 616 -5.19 30.70 17.31
N GLU A 617 -5.77 30.60 18.51
CA GLU A 617 -5.05 30.23 19.74
C GLU A 617 -4.43 28.83 19.63
N ALA A 618 -5.19 27.84 19.13
CA ALA A 618 -4.68 26.49 18.92
C ALA A 618 -3.53 26.47 17.90
N LEU A 619 -3.63 27.26 16.83
CA LEU A 619 -2.58 27.32 15.81
C LEU A 619 -1.31 27.94 16.41
N ALA A 620 -1.45 29.02 17.18
CA ALA A 620 -0.34 29.65 17.88
C ALA A 620 0.37 28.67 18.82
N VAL A 621 -0.37 27.87 19.60
CA VAL A 621 0.23 26.80 20.42
C VAL A 621 1.01 25.83 19.54
N GLY A 622 0.41 25.32 18.47
CA GLY A 622 1.08 24.41 17.54
C GLY A 622 2.38 24.97 16.94
N ARG A 623 2.41 26.28 16.63
CA ARG A 623 3.62 26.98 16.17
C ARG A 623 4.70 27.12 17.24
N SER A 624 4.31 27.15 18.51
CA SER A 624 5.23 27.33 19.63
C SER A 624 5.79 26.03 20.20
N ILE A 625 5.30 24.85 19.80
CA ILE A 625 5.81 23.56 20.28
C ILE A 625 7.24 23.35 19.78
N ILE A 626 8.22 23.50 20.68
CA ILE A 626 9.65 23.33 20.41
C ILE A 626 10.01 21.85 20.58
N ALA A 627 10.64 21.24 19.58
CA ALA A 627 11.38 19.99 19.79
C ALA A 627 12.61 20.28 20.68
N PRO A 628 12.80 19.58 21.83
CA PRO A 628 14.04 19.71 22.59
C PRO A 628 15.20 19.23 21.71
N CYS A 629 16.19 20.10 21.49
CA CYS A 629 17.47 19.70 20.90
C CYS A 629 18.44 19.49 22.05
N ASP A 630 18.94 18.26 22.24
CA ASP A 630 19.86 17.86 23.32
C ASP A 630 21.29 18.44 23.17
N SER A 631 21.43 19.62 22.58
CA SER A 631 22.74 20.26 22.41
C SER A 631 22.65 21.78 22.43
N HIS A 632 22.32 22.39 23.58
CA HIS A 632 22.86 23.73 23.91
C HIS A 632 22.74 24.07 25.41
N PRO A 633 23.79 24.65 26.04
CA PRO A 633 23.82 24.88 27.49
C PRO A 633 23.34 26.28 27.91
N ASN A 634 22.43 26.95 27.16
CA ASN A 634 22.03 28.32 27.49
C ASN A 634 20.51 28.57 27.34
N PRO A 635 19.76 28.82 28.43
CA PRO A 635 18.30 28.97 28.40
C PRO A 635 17.78 30.31 27.86
N PHE A 636 18.63 31.21 27.36
CA PHE A 636 18.22 32.56 26.91
C PHE A 636 18.69 32.97 25.50
N GLU A 637 19.29 32.08 24.71
CA GLU A 637 19.61 32.35 23.30
C GLU A 637 18.57 31.71 22.36
N ILE A 638 17.55 32.50 21.98
CA ILE A 638 16.59 32.17 20.92
C ILE A 638 17.22 32.51 19.56
N THR A 639 18.25 31.77 19.15
CA THR A 639 18.77 31.84 17.78
C THR A 639 19.27 30.47 17.34
N GLY A 640 18.36 29.65 16.82
CA GLY A 640 18.70 28.33 16.25
C GLY A 640 17.49 27.51 15.81
N ARG A 641 16.82 27.94 14.73
CA ARG A 641 15.70 27.27 14.00
C ARG A 641 14.54 26.73 14.86
N ALA A 642 13.45 27.49 14.90
CA ALA A 642 12.15 27.06 15.42
C ALA A 642 11.66 25.77 14.72
N LEU A 643 11.41 24.70 15.49
CA LEU A 643 10.82 23.44 15.02
C LEU A 643 9.35 23.29 15.45
N GLY A 644 8.61 24.40 15.54
CA GLY A 644 7.14 24.36 15.66
C GLY A 644 6.49 23.72 14.44
N ILE A 645 5.18 23.42 14.50
CA ILE A 645 4.45 22.96 13.32
C ILE A 645 4.69 23.98 12.20
N PRO A 646 5.24 23.59 11.03
CA PRO A 646 5.63 24.56 10.02
C PRO A 646 4.41 25.10 9.26
N ASP A 647 4.53 26.32 8.74
CA ASP A 647 3.54 26.94 7.85
C ASP A 647 3.66 26.35 6.43
N LEU A 648 3.36 25.06 6.33
CA LEU A 648 3.39 24.26 5.11
C LEU A 648 2.04 23.55 4.93
N PRO A 649 1.67 23.18 3.70
CA PRO A 649 0.53 22.32 3.46
C PRO A 649 0.67 20.95 4.16
N SER A 650 -0.47 20.30 4.43
CA SER A 650 -0.50 18.89 4.83
C SER A 650 0.18 18.02 3.75
N PRO A 651 0.94 16.95 4.11
CA PRO A 651 1.11 16.41 5.46
C PRO A 651 2.25 17.03 6.28
N ASP A 652 3.04 17.94 5.68
CA ASP A 652 4.31 18.41 6.25
C ASP A 652 4.15 19.54 7.26
N GLY A 653 2.97 20.16 7.32
CA GLY A 653 2.64 21.20 8.29
C GLY A 653 1.14 21.49 8.35
N ILE A 654 0.83 22.64 8.95
CA ILE A 654 -0.53 23.20 8.99
C ILE A 654 -0.41 24.62 8.44
N PRO A 655 -1.07 25.01 7.34
CA PRO A 655 -0.90 26.36 6.80
C PRO A 655 -1.64 27.41 7.64
N SER A 656 -1.22 28.68 7.60
CA SER A 656 -1.93 29.76 8.31
C SER A 656 -3.38 29.94 7.85
N SER A 657 -3.67 29.60 6.59
CA SER A 657 -5.02 29.54 6.04
C SER A 657 -5.89 28.40 6.59
N PHE A 658 -5.34 27.50 7.42
CA PHE A 658 -6.05 26.34 7.94
C PHE A 658 -7.23 26.71 8.86
N VAL A 659 -7.17 27.85 9.54
CA VAL A 659 -8.30 28.39 10.33
C VAL A 659 -9.50 28.66 9.43
N ASP A 660 -9.30 29.42 8.35
CA ASP A 660 -10.34 29.75 7.37
C ASP A 660 -10.86 28.51 6.65
N TYR A 661 -9.95 27.62 6.26
CA TYR A 661 -10.29 26.34 5.66
C TYR A 661 -11.16 25.49 6.59
N THR A 662 -10.81 25.40 7.87
CA THR A 662 -11.56 24.63 8.87
C THR A 662 -12.96 25.18 9.06
N ILE A 663 -13.10 26.50 9.19
CA ILE A 663 -14.40 27.17 9.36
C ILE A 663 -15.27 26.99 8.11
N SER A 664 -14.75 27.32 6.93
CA SER A 664 -15.50 27.27 5.67
C SER A 664 -15.95 25.85 5.31
N THR A 665 -15.05 24.86 5.46
CA THR A 665 -15.37 23.46 5.19
C THR A 665 -16.39 22.92 6.19
N THR A 666 -16.26 23.25 7.47
CA THR A 666 -17.24 22.83 8.50
C THR A 666 -18.60 23.49 8.24
N ALA A 667 -18.65 24.77 7.89
CA ALA A 667 -19.89 25.43 7.54
C ALA A 667 -20.57 24.74 6.33
N ALA A 668 -19.84 24.50 5.25
CA ALA A 668 -20.36 23.86 4.05
C ALA A 668 -20.93 22.45 4.29
N LEU A 669 -20.31 21.67 5.18
CA LEU A 669 -20.76 20.32 5.53
C LEU A 669 -22.04 20.31 6.40
N HIS A 670 -22.36 21.42 7.07
CA HIS A 670 -23.40 21.45 8.09
C HIS A 670 -24.58 22.37 7.74
N THR A 671 -24.49 23.15 6.68
CA THR A 671 -25.60 23.92 6.10
C THR A 671 -26.61 23.04 5.36
N VAL A 672 -26.23 21.85 4.90
CA VAL A 672 -27.10 20.95 4.12
C VAL A 672 -28.17 20.27 4.98
N ALA A 673 -29.36 20.05 4.42
CA ALA A 673 -30.52 19.49 5.13
C ALA A 673 -30.26 18.09 5.73
N SER A 674 -29.45 17.27 5.07
CA SER A 674 -29.12 15.90 5.48
C SER A 674 -28.11 15.82 6.63
N SER A 675 -27.48 16.93 7.04
CA SER A 675 -26.48 16.88 8.09
C SER A 675 -27.15 16.79 9.49
N ASN A 676 -26.77 15.79 10.27
CA ASN A 676 -27.23 15.57 11.64
C ASN A 676 -26.03 15.40 12.59
N HIS A 677 -24.85 15.89 12.17
CA HIS A 677 -23.58 15.59 12.82
C HIS A 677 -23.54 16.13 14.26
N ARG A 678 -23.51 15.18 15.20
CA ARG A 678 -23.24 15.38 16.62
C ARG A 678 -21.81 14.90 16.93
N PRO A 679 -20.88 15.78 17.34
CA PRO A 679 -19.52 15.37 17.68
C PRO A 679 -19.48 14.38 18.85
N SER A 680 -18.45 13.53 18.90
CA SER A 680 -18.37 12.43 19.89
C SER A 680 -18.46 12.90 21.35
N MET A 681 -17.80 14.00 21.71
CA MET A 681 -17.86 14.55 23.07
C MET A 681 -19.28 15.00 23.47
N LEU A 682 -20.06 15.56 22.53
CA LEU A 682 -21.44 15.95 22.78
C LEU A 682 -22.30 14.70 23.05
N VAL A 683 -22.17 13.70 22.18
CA VAL A 683 -22.89 12.42 22.34
C VAL A 683 -22.58 11.77 23.70
N ASP A 684 -21.34 11.86 24.15
CA ASP A 684 -20.92 11.32 25.44
C ASP A 684 -21.48 12.09 26.63
N ALA A 685 -21.44 13.42 26.58
CA ALA A 685 -22.04 14.24 27.64
C ALA A 685 -23.55 14.01 27.75
N GLU A 686 -24.26 13.93 26.61
CA GLU A 686 -25.70 13.64 26.57
C GLU A 686 -26.04 12.26 27.15
N GLN A 687 -25.18 11.28 26.91
CA GLN A 687 -25.35 9.92 27.41
C GLN A 687 -24.78 9.73 28.84
N GLY A 688 -24.31 10.82 29.48
CA GLY A 688 -23.74 10.79 30.82
C GLY A 688 -22.49 9.92 30.93
N ARG A 689 -21.68 9.88 29.88
CA ARG A 689 -20.39 9.17 29.82
C ARG A 689 -19.21 10.14 29.95
N PRO A 690 -18.06 9.68 30.44
CA PRO A 690 -16.85 10.49 30.47
C PRO A 690 -16.46 10.94 29.05
N ILE A 691 -16.01 12.19 28.94
CA ILE A 691 -15.58 12.87 27.72
C ILE A 691 -14.06 12.95 27.63
N GLU A 692 -13.53 13.04 26.41
CA GLU A 692 -12.08 13.07 26.10
C GLU A 692 -11.42 14.45 26.37
N VAL A 693 -11.84 15.14 27.44
CA VAL A 693 -11.44 16.54 27.74
C VAL A 693 -9.94 16.69 27.99
N GLU A 694 -9.32 15.73 28.69
CA GLU A 694 -7.90 15.75 29.03
C GLU A 694 -7.00 15.70 27.79
N VAL A 695 -7.34 14.84 26.84
CA VAL A 695 -6.48 14.59 25.67
C VAL A 695 -6.78 15.52 24.50
N ILE A 696 -7.98 16.13 24.45
CA ILE A 696 -8.36 17.10 23.41
C ILE A 696 -7.94 18.52 23.80
N LEU A 697 -8.24 18.96 25.04
CA LEU A 697 -7.93 20.32 25.50
C LEU A 697 -6.82 20.34 26.56
N GLY A 698 -6.86 19.42 27.53
CA GLY A 698 -5.91 19.40 28.65
C GLY A 698 -4.45 19.33 28.20
N GLU A 699 -4.14 18.48 27.22
CA GLU A 699 -2.80 18.39 26.64
C GLU A 699 -2.37 19.69 25.94
N VAL A 700 -3.28 20.35 25.21
CA VAL A 700 -2.97 21.64 24.58
C VAL A 700 -2.64 22.71 25.63
N VAL A 701 -3.41 22.75 26.72
CA VAL A 701 -3.16 23.66 27.85
C VAL A 701 -1.83 23.33 28.54
N ARG A 702 -1.52 22.05 28.73
CA ARG A 702 -0.25 21.60 29.34
C ARG A 702 0.94 21.98 28.48
N GLU A 703 0.91 21.72 27.18
CA GLU A 703 1.98 22.08 26.25
C GLU A 703 2.19 23.60 26.19
N ALA A 704 1.11 24.38 26.07
CA ALA A 704 1.19 25.83 26.09
C ALA A 704 1.88 26.38 27.35
N ARG A 705 1.58 25.80 28.53
CA ARG A 705 2.22 26.18 29.81
C ARG A 705 3.70 25.79 29.87
N LYS A 706 4.07 24.59 29.40
CA LYS A 706 5.48 24.12 29.40
C LYS A 706 6.38 25.03 28.58
N LEU A 707 5.88 25.53 27.44
CA LEU A 707 6.66 26.30 26.48
C LEU A 707 6.82 27.78 26.86
N GLY A 708 6.19 28.23 27.96
CA GLY A 708 6.29 29.61 28.41
C GLY A 708 5.86 30.63 27.35
N VAL A 709 4.98 30.24 26.42
CA VAL A 709 4.54 31.08 25.28
C VAL A 709 4.11 32.44 25.83
N PRO A 710 4.82 33.55 25.51
CA PRO A 710 4.54 34.84 26.11
C PRO A 710 3.09 35.23 25.86
N VAL A 711 2.35 35.43 26.95
CA VAL A 711 0.92 35.73 26.93
C VAL A 711 0.70 37.25 26.96
N PRO A 712 0.67 37.90 25.78
CA PRO A 712 -0.27 39.00 25.56
C PRO A 712 -1.38 38.64 24.55
N LEU A 713 -1.28 37.46 23.90
CA LEU A 713 -2.20 37.01 22.83
C LEU A 713 -2.93 35.69 23.12
N PHE A 714 -2.58 34.98 24.22
CA PHE A 714 -3.40 33.91 24.79
C PHE A 714 -4.62 34.55 25.48
N ARG A 715 -5.65 34.89 24.70
CA ARG A 715 -6.99 34.99 25.30
C ARG A 715 -7.22 33.61 25.90
N LYS A 716 -7.43 33.46 27.21
CA LYS A 716 -7.53 32.17 27.93
C LYS A 716 -8.74 31.32 27.47
N ARG A 717 -9.00 31.15 26.17
CA ARG A 717 -10.24 30.56 25.65
C ARG A 717 -10.15 29.05 25.68
N ILE A 718 -9.04 28.47 25.22
CA ILE A 718 -8.84 27.02 25.32
C ILE A 718 -8.81 26.61 26.80
N GLU A 719 -8.12 27.39 27.65
CA GLU A 719 -8.09 27.17 29.10
C GLU A 719 -9.47 27.33 29.76
N MET A 720 -10.28 28.29 29.33
CA MET A 720 -11.67 28.47 29.79
C MET A 720 -12.55 27.30 29.36
N LEU A 721 -12.50 26.90 28.08
CA LEU A 721 -13.25 25.76 27.56
C LEU A 721 -12.87 24.47 28.30
N TYR A 722 -11.58 24.25 28.51
CA TYR A 722 -11.06 23.15 29.31
C TYR A 722 -11.64 23.18 30.73
N SER A 723 -11.56 24.32 31.41
CA SER A 723 -12.07 24.48 32.78
C SER A 723 -13.57 24.17 32.90
N LEU A 724 -14.37 24.66 31.94
CA LEU A 724 -15.81 24.40 31.91
C LEU A 724 -16.13 22.92 31.63
N LEU A 725 -15.44 22.31 30.67
CA LEU A 725 -15.63 20.90 30.33
C LEU A 725 -15.15 19.96 31.45
N ILE A 726 -14.13 20.35 32.21
CA ILE A 726 -13.72 19.62 33.42
C ILE A 726 -14.84 19.60 34.46
N VAL A 727 -15.63 20.67 34.60
CA VAL A 727 -16.82 20.63 35.47
C VAL A 727 -17.80 19.57 34.97
N VAL A 728 -18.09 19.53 33.66
CA VAL A 728 -18.98 18.51 33.07
C VAL A 728 -18.44 17.09 33.31
N GLN A 729 -17.14 16.88 33.10
CA GLN A 729 -16.45 15.61 33.33
C GLN A 729 -16.58 15.18 34.80
N ASN A 730 -16.21 16.05 35.74
CA ASN A 730 -16.24 15.74 37.17
C ASN A 730 -17.66 15.43 37.68
N GLN A 731 -18.68 16.14 37.21
CA GLN A 731 -20.08 15.81 37.56
C GLN A 731 -20.50 14.45 37.00
N THR A 732 -20.00 14.09 35.81
CA THR A 732 -20.26 12.79 35.19
C THR A 732 -19.60 11.66 35.96
N LEU A 733 -18.31 11.80 36.29
CA LEU A 733 -17.57 10.83 37.10
C LEU A 733 -18.21 10.63 38.48
N ARG A 734 -18.58 11.73 39.16
CA ARG A 734 -19.28 11.68 40.45
C ARG A 734 -20.59 10.89 40.37
N LYS A 735 -21.39 11.07 39.30
CA LYS A 735 -22.64 10.32 39.10
C LYS A 735 -22.37 8.83 38.84
N MET A 736 -21.29 8.49 38.14
CA MET A 736 -20.89 7.10 37.90
C MET A 736 -20.45 6.40 39.20
N ASP A 737 -19.70 7.09 40.06
CA ASP A 737 -19.26 6.55 41.35
C ASP A 737 -20.45 6.27 42.27
N MET A 738 -21.43 7.18 42.34
CA MET A 738 -22.68 6.97 43.10
C MET A 738 -23.42 5.71 42.62
N ARG A 739 -23.63 5.56 41.31
CA ARG A 739 -24.30 4.38 40.73
C ARG A 739 -23.56 3.07 41.01
N SER A 740 -22.23 3.11 41.04
CA SER A 740 -21.40 1.94 41.31
C SER A 740 -21.45 1.53 42.79
N ASN A 741 -21.66 2.47 43.70
CA ASN A 741 -21.83 2.22 45.13
C ASN A 741 -23.25 1.74 45.47
N ASP A 742 -24.28 2.21 44.76
CA ASP A 742 -25.66 1.73 44.94
C ASP A 742 -25.88 0.29 44.40
N GLN A 743 -25.00 -0.19 43.52
CA GLN A 743 -25.02 -1.56 42.96
C GLN A 743 -24.17 -2.57 43.75
N LYS A 744 -23.38 -2.12 44.72
CA LYS A 744 -22.62 -2.96 45.66
C LYS A 744 -23.38 -3.10 46.96
#